data_AF-A0A7Y2U686-F1
#
_entry.id   AF-A0A7Y2U686-F1
#
_cell.length_a   1.000
_cell.length_b   1.000
_cell.length_c   1.000
_cell.angle_alpha   90.00
_cell.angle_beta   90.00
_cell.angle_gamma   90.00
#
_symmetry.space_group_name_H-M   'P 1'
#
loop_
_entity.id
_entity.type
_entity.pdbx_description
1 polymer ?
#
loop_
_entity_poly.entity_id
_entity_poly.type
_entity_poly.pdbx_seq_one_letter_code
_entity_poly.pdbx_strand_id
1 'polypeptide(L)'
;TPVSAFLHSATMVKAGVFLLASLAPALSEHPWWTPVLTTSGILTVATAVLRASREDDMKSILASTTLAALGFLTILAGIGSPAALLGFVIFLTAHALYKAPLFLAVGNLEKRYGTRSLNRLRGSVYSAPWVGAALAISALSLIGVAPLPGFIGKEYLLKAVWAYSPVLAVAVALAAAGVLGLGLKLLVPLFDRYDRPVPRTTVPRSMQIAALLPAIGSLLLMAVVPQSNHELLGSAATSLGAAADSSYKLWHGWTPALGLGLLALSLSVLVWHVLSRPRVAPLPATFEPLFDNAFANLITMLRETANSVGKLLEAGRLQSQLMVMLIGIGALTFASINIMSWAVPTPNYEGWIQLMLTPVVVVAAVMAARAKHPVTLLVSLGFVGLLVALLFLWYSAPDLALTQLLAETLLLLLLAGVLFKSSKLPTPKQPVVGRLLVASAGGIITALLILKSMALEWDHPISDFHLTHSKASAFGANAVNVILVDFRALDTFGEIIVLAIAALGATAALGAPVRRSPVPGNSSTPWLKTGGRLVALMLIPVAIWMFWRGHNAPGGGFIGALFASSAIAMCILNADKRFNVSWLRKRAHYLSLSGLAIAVLSALLPVFSGQAFFTGLWWHHGDLHLGTPLLFDLGVFLTVIGFALGFIRYFQPNHS
;
A
#
# COMPACT_ATOMS: atom_id res chain seq x y z
N THR A 1 35.10 -14.53 -10.07
CA THR A 1 35.33 -15.95 -9.75
C THR A 1 35.37 -16.24 -8.26
N PRO A 2 36.08 -15.48 -7.39
CA PRO A 2 36.04 -15.71 -5.94
C PRO A 2 34.64 -15.55 -5.35
N VAL A 3 33.91 -14.51 -5.76
CA VAL A 3 32.50 -14.31 -5.39
C VAL A 3 31.64 -15.50 -5.83
N SER A 4 31.80 -15.98 -7.07
CA SER A 4 31.09 -17.16 -7.56
C SER A 4 31.44 -18.43 -6.77
N ALA A 5 32.73 -18.64 -6.45
CA ALA A 5 33.17 -19.76 -5.64
C ALA A 5 32.53 -19.74 -4.25
N PHE A 6 32.41 -18.56 -3.63
CA PHE A 6 31.75 -18.42 -2.33
C PHE A 6 30.23 -18.64 -2.44
N LEU A 7 29.55 -17.92 -3.34
CA LEU A 7 28.09 -17.94 -3.49
C LEU A 7 27.55 -19.30 -3.95
N HIS A 8 28.20 -19.94 -4.92
CA HIS A 8 27.72 -21.21 -5.50
C HIS A 8 28.21 -22.46 -4.75
N SER A 9 29.20 -22.35 -3.86
CA SER A 9 29.71 -23.53 -3.14
C SER A 9 29.21 -23.62 -1.70
N ALA A 10 29.03 -22.50 -0.99
CA ALA A 10 28.83 -22.52 0.46
C ALA A 10 27.65 -21.69 0.99
N THR A 11 27.28 -20.57 0.36
CA THR A 11 26.38 -19.60 0.99
C THR A 11 25.00 -19.48 0.34
N MET A 12 24.81 -18.54 -0.59
CA MET A 12 23.49 -18.12 -1.07
C MET A 12 22.67 -19.27 -1.64
N VAL A 13 23.30 -20.13 -2.45
CA VAL A 13 22.57 -21.26 -3.06
C VAL A 13 22.22 -22.37 -2.07
N LYS A 14 22.94 -22.45 -0.94
CA LYS A 14 22.70 -23.45 0.10
C LYS A 14 21.66 -23.03 1.11
N ALA A 15 21.45 -21.73 1.30
CA ALA A 15 20.46 -21.21 2.24
C ALA A 15 19.06 -21.77 1.98
N GLY A 16 18.64 -21.83 0.72
CA GLY A 16 17.32 -22.37 0.34
C GLY A 16 17.18 -23.86 0.63
N VAL A 17 18.14 -24.70 0.21
CA VAL A 17 18.09 -26.15 0.47
C VAL A 17 18.27 -26.48 1.96
N PHE A 18 19.05 -25.68 2.69
CA PHE A 18 19.19 -25.79 4.15
C PHE A 18 17.86 -25.49 4.86
N LEU A 19 17.15 -24.45 4.43
CA LEU A 19 15.80 -24.15 4.94
C LEU A 19 14.84 -25.31 4.66
N LEU A 20 14.84 -25.86 3.45
CA LEU A 20 14.01 -27.03 3.12
C LEU A 20 14.32 -28.23 4.03
N ALA A 21 15.60 -28.54 4.24
CA ALA A 21 16.01 -29.64 5.13
C ALA A 21 15.64 -29.36 6.60
N SER A 22 15.72 -28.11 7.05
CA SER A 22 15.35 -27.71 8.41
C SER A 22 13.85 -27.78 8.67
N LEU A 23 13.04 -27.55 7.63
CA LEU A 23 11.58 -27.66 7.70
C LEU A 23 11.08 -29.09 7.45
N ALA A 24 11.92 -29.98 6.90
CA ALA A 24 11.55 -31.34 6.55
C ALA A 24 10.96 -32.14 7.73
N PRO A 25 11.52 -32.11 8.96
CA PRO A 25 10.94 -32.84 10.10
C PRO A 25 9.49 -32.48 10.43
N ALA A 26 9.09 -31.23 10.14
CA ALA A 26 7.74 -30.75 10.40
C ALA A 26 6.80 -30.94 9.20
N LEU A 27 7.32 -30.90 7.97
CA LEU A 27 6.51 -30.84 6.75
C LEU A 27 6.51 -32.13 5.92
N SER A 28 7.44 -33.06 6.14
CA SER A 28 7.58 -34.26 5.30
C SER A 28 6.41 -35.23 5.38
N GLU A 29 5.62 -35.17 6.44
CA GLU A 29 4.41 -35.98 6.60
C GLU A 29 3.24 -35.47 5.74
N HIS A 30 3.30 -34.23 5.25
CA HIS A 30 2.22 -33.69 4.42
C HIS A 30 2.25 -34.31 3.00
N PRO A 31 1.09 -34.74 2.45
CA PRO A 31 1.02 -35.44 1.16
C PRO A 31 1.61 -34.66 -0.03
N TRP A 32 1.63 -33.33 0.04
CA TRP A 32 2.13 -32.48 -1.05
C TRP A 32 3.64 -32.22 -0.99
N TRP A 33 4.30 -32.40 0.16
CA TRP A 33 5.71 -32.04 0.36
C TRP A 33 6.64 -32.85 -0.55
N THR A 34 6.62 -34.17 -0.39
CA THR A 34 7.53 -35.08 -1.09
C THR A 34 7.31 -35.04 -2.60
N PRO A 35 6.07 -35.10 -3.14
CA PRO A 35 5.86 -35.02 -4.59
C PRO A 35 6.36 -33.70 -5.19
N VAL A 36 6.09 -32.55 -4.55
CA VAL A 36 6.51 -31.24 -5.08
C VAL A 36 8.03 -31.11 -5.08
N LEU A 37 8.71 -31.49 -4.00
CA LEU A 37 10.17 -31.34 -3.90
C LEU A 37 10.93 -32.37 -4.73
N THR A 38 10.47 -33.62 -4.79
CA THR A 38 11.11 -34.65 -5.63
C THR A 38 10.94 -34.37 -7.12
N THR A 39 9.74 -33.96 -7.56
CA THR A 39 9.49 -33.60 -8.97
C THR A 39 10.24 -32.35 -9.38
N SER A 40 10.19 -31.27 -8.58
CA SER A 40 10.96 -30.05 -8.85
C SER A 40 12.47 -30.31 -8.84
N GLY A 41 12.97 -31.15 -7.93
CA GLY A 41 14.37 -31.57 -7.88
C GLY A 41 14.80 -32.34 -9.14
N ILE A 42 14.03 -33.33 -9.59
CA ILE A 42 14.34 -34.09 -10.82
C ILE A 42 14.32 -33.18 -12.04
N LEU A 43 13.29 -32.35 -12.19
CA LEU A 43 13.18 -31.41 -13.30
C LEU A 43 14.35 -30.42 -13.32
N THR A 44 14.76 -29.96 -12.14
CA THR A 44 15.94 -29.09 -11.97
C THR A 44 17.23 -29.79 -12.41
N VAL A 45 17.44 -31.05 -12.04
CA VAL A 45 18.61 -31.81 -12.50
C VAL A 45 18.57 -32.02 -14.01
N ALA A 46 17.43 -32.44 -14.56
CA ALA A 46 17.27 -32.71 -15.98
C ALA A 46 17.55 -31.46 -16.82
N THR A 47 16.93 -30.33 -16.48
CA THR A 47 17.14 -29.04 -17.15
C THR A 47 18.59 -28.54 -17.02
N ALA A 48 19.19 -28.68 -15.84
CA ALA A 48 20.59 -28.34 -15.62
C ALA A 48 21.54 -29.17 -16.49
N VAL A 49 21.29 -30.49 -16.61
CA VAL A 49 22.09 -31.39 -17.44
C VAL A 49 21.96 -31.03 -18.92
N LEU A 50 20.73 -30.82 -19.40
CA LEU A 50 20.46 -30.42 -20.78
C LEU A 50 21.14 -29.09 -21.13
N ARG A 51 21.05 -28.09 -20.24
CA ARG A 51 21.74 -26.80 -20.41
C ARG A 51 23.25 -26.96 -20.48
N ALA A 52 23.88 -27.56 -19.47
CA ALA A 52 25.33 -27.69 -19.44
C ALA A 52 25.91 -28.58 -20.53
N SER A 53 25.13 -29.51 -21.08
CA SER A 53 25.58 -30.31 -22.23
C SER A 53 25.81 -29.48 -23.50
N ARG A 54 25.16 -28.31 -23.61
CA ARG A 54 25.30 -27.37 -24.75
C ARG A 54 26.32 -26.26 -24.52
N GLU A 55 26.63 -25.94 -23.26
CA GLU A 55 27.56 -24.89 -22.88
C GLU A 55 29.02 -25.25 -23.20
N ASP A 56 29.80 -24.33 -23.76
CA ASP A 56 31.27 -24.45 -23.88
C ASP A 56 31.99 -23.68 -22.77
N ASP A 57 31.28 -22.77 -22.09
CA ASP A 57 31.82 -21.95 -21.02
C ASP A 57 31.95 -22.75 -19.72
N MET A 58 33.18 -22.89 -19.19
CA MET A 58 33.42 -23.67 -17.99
C MET A 58 32.65 -23.16 -16.76
N LYS A 59 32.45 -21.83 -16.62
CA LYS A 59 31.69 -21.29 -15.48
C LYS A 59 30.20 -21.56 -15.62
N SER A 60 29.64 -21.46 -16.83
CA SER A 60 28.25 -21.85 -17.09
C SER A 60 28.02 -23.33 -16.82
N ILE A 61 28.93 -24.22 -17.25
CA ILE A 61 28.89 -25.65 -16.93
C ILE A 61 28.94 -25.86 -15.40
N LEU A 62 29.82 -25.15 -14.70
CA LEU A 62 29.91 -25.22 -13.25
C LEU A 62 28.67 -24.68 -12.54
N ALA A 63 28.01 -23.65 -13.06
CA ALA A 63 26.76 -23.12 -12.52
C ALA A 63 25.62 -24.14 -12.67
N SER A 64 25.45 -24.74 -13.84
CA SER A 64 24.42 -25.76 -14.07
C SER A 64 24.66 -27.03 -13.25
N THR A 65 25.90 -27.50 -13.11
CA THR A 65 26.20 -28.63 -12.21
C THR A 65 25.96 -28.29 -10.74
N THR A 66 25.99 -27.01 -10.35
CA THR A 66 25.53 -26.56 -9.03
C THR A 66 24.01 -26.67 -8.92
N LEU A 67 23.28 -26.22 -9.94
CA LEU A 67 21.81 -26.36 -10.01
C LEU A 67 21.37 -27.83 -9.90
N ALA A 68 22.07 -28.74 -10.58
CA ALA A 68 21.82 -30.18 -10.46
C ALA A 68 22.10 -30.72 -9.04
N ALA A 69 23.19 -30.31 -8.40
CA ALA A 69 23.45 -30.73 -7.02
C ALA A 69 22.39 -30.21 -6.04
N LEU A 70 21.91 -28.98 -6.20
CA LEU A 70 20.79 -28.46 -5.42
C LEU A 70 19.51 -29.26 -5.68
N GLY A 71 19.25 -29.68 -6.92
CA GLY A 71 18.13 -30.57 -7.25
C GLY A 71 18.19 -31.89 -6.47
N PHE A 72 19.36 -32.53 -6.36
CA PHE A 72 19.54 -33.73 -5.51
C PHE A 72 19.33 -33.44 -4.02
N LEU A 73 19.79 -32.29 -3.53
CA LEU A 73 19.56 -31.86 -2.15
C LEU A 73 18.07 -31.60 -1.87
N THR A 74 17.35 -31.01 -2.82
CA THR A 74 15.90 -30.82 -2.75
C THR A 74 15.16 -32.15 -2.72
N ILE A 75 15.60 -33.17 -3.47
CA ILE A 75 15.03 -34.52 -3.41
C ILE A 75 15.22 -35.13 -2.01
N LEU A 76 16.42 -35.01 -1.43
CA LEU A 76 16.70 -35.53 -0.09
C LEU A 76 15.89 -34.82 1.01
N ALA A 77 15.81 -33.49 0.95
CA ALA A 77 14.96 -32.70 1.86
C ALA A 77 13.46 -33.02 1.65
N GLY A 78 13.05 -33.30 0.41
CA GLY A 78 11.71 -33.74 0.06
C GLY A 78 11.34 -35.09 0.67
N ILE A 79 12.26 -36.06 0.64
CA ILE A 79 12.03 -37.37 1.28
C ILE A 79 11.96 -37.22 2.81
N GLY A 80 12.79 -36.36 3.40
CA GLY A 80 12.71 -35.99 4.83
C GLY A 80 12.99 -37.11 5.84
N SER A 81 13.20 -38.35 5.39
CA SER A 81 13.49 -39.48 6.27
C SER A 81 14.85 -39.32 6.96
N PRO A 82 15.08 -39.97 8.12
CA PRO A 82 16.36 -39.89 8.82
C PRO A 82 17.57 -40.23 7.94
N ALA A 83 17.44 -41.22 7.06
CA ALA A 83 18.48 -41.60 6.11
C ALA A 83 18.69 -40.53 5.02
N ALA A 84 17.62 -39.88 4.57
CA ALA A 84 17.69 -38.81 3.57
C ALA A 84 18.35 -37.55 4.13
N LEU A 85 18.07 -37.18 5.38
CA LEU A 85 18.68 -36.03 6.04
C LEU A 85 20.18 -36.24 6.32
N LEU A 86 20.57 -37.46 6.69
CA LEU A 86 22.00 -37.83 6.74
C LEU A 86 22.66 -37.70 5.36
N GLY A 87 22.02 -38.26 4.34
CA GLY A 87 22.51 -38.13 2.96
C GLY A 87 22.57 -36.68 2.50
N PHE A 88 21.64 -35.83 2.94
CA PHE A 88 21.61 -34.41 2.66
C PHE A 88 22.85 -33.71 3.20
N VAL A 89 23.17 -33.88 4.49
CA VAL A 89 24.34 -33.25 5.13
C VAL A 89 25.65 -33.71 4.47
N ILE A 90 25.78 -35.01 4.22
CA ILE A 90 26.98 -35.58 3.58
C ILE A 90 27.13 -35.05 2.15
N PHE A 91 26.08 -35.08 1.34
CA PHE A 91 26.13 -34.60 -0.04
C PHE A 91 26.32 -33.08 -0.14
N LEU A 92 25.68 -32.31 0.75
CA LEU A 92 25.85 -30.85 0.86
C LEU A 92 27.31 -30.47 1.14
N THR A 93 27.93 -31.21 2.06
CA THR A 93 29.33 -31.03 2.46
C THR A 93 30.26 -31.41 1.31
N ALA A 94 30.09 -32.60 0.73
CA ALA A 94 30.86 -33.03 -0.42
C ALA A 94 30.78 -32.00 -1.56
N HIS A 95 29.58 -31.52 -1.87
CA HIS A 95 29.36 -30.50 -2.89
C HIS A 95 30.12 -29.19 -2.61
N ALA A 96 30.12 -28.70 -1.36
CA ALA A 96 30.92 -27.52 -0.99
C ALA A 96 32.40 -27.73 -1.32
N LEU A 97 32.91 -28.89 -0.88
CA LEU A 97 34.33 -29.19 -0.86
C LEU A 97 34.90 -29.36 -2.28
N TYR A 98 34.16 -29.96 -3.22
CA TYR A 98 34.62 -30.06 -4.60
C TYR A 98 34.27 -28.84 -5.47
N LYS A 99 33.24 -28.05 -5.13
CA LYS A 99 32.86 -26.89 -5.98
C LYS A 99 33.76 -25.68 -5.83
N ALA A 100 34.12 -25.34 -4.60
CA ALA A 100 35.00 -24.21 -4.35
C ALA A 100 36.32 -24.31 -5.14
N PRO A 101 37.08 -25.44 -5.06
CA PRO A 101 38.30 -25.60 -5.84
C PRO A 101 38.06 -25.64 -7.35
N LEU A 102 36.93 -26.19 -7.85
CA LEU A 102 36.60 -26.14 -9.28
C LEU A 102 36.47 -24.70 -9.79
N PHE A 103 35.70 -23.85 -9.10
CA PHE A 103 35.56 -22.45 -9.49
C PHE A 103 36.90 -21.69 -9.39
N LEU A 104 37.68 -21.93 -8.33
CA LEU A 104 39.00 -21.31 -8.18
C LEU A 104 39.98 -21.77 -9.26
N ALA A 105 40.00 -23.06 -9.63
CA ALA A 105 40.84 -23.60 -10.69
C ALA A 105 40.45 -23.02 -12.07
N VAL A 106 39.14 -22.95 -12.38
CA VAL A 106 38.67 -22.29 -13.62
C VAL A 106 39.06 -20.81 -13.65
N GLY A 107 39.01 -20.11 -12.51
CA GLY A 107 39.51 -18.73 -12.41
C GLY A 107 41.02 -18.60 -12.65
N ASN A 108 41.80 -19.57 -12.22
CA ASN A 108 43.24 -19.63 -12.52
C ASN A 108 43.48 -19.82 -14.03
N LEU A 109 42.76 -20.76 -14.68
CA LEU A 109 42.87 -20.98 -16.12
C LEU A 109 42.43 -19.74 -16.93
N GLU A 110 41.31 -19.12 -16.56
CA GLU A 110 40.80 -17.90 -17.18
C GLU A 110 41.83 -16.76 -17.11
N LYS A 111 42.45 -16.55 -15.94
CA LYS A 111 43.49 -15.53 -15.78
C LYS A 111 44.75 -15.85 -16.58
N ARG A 112 45.15 -17.13 -16.63
CA ARG A 112 46.35 -17.59 -17.34
C ARG A 112 46.24 -17.49 -18.86
N TYR A 113 45.10 -17.89 -19.41
CA TYR A 113 44.89 -18.06 -20.86
C TYR A 113 44.00 -16.96 -21.48
N GLY A 114 43.33 -16.14 -20.66
CA GLY A 114 42.43 -15.08 -21.14
C GLY A 114 41.11 -15.60 -21.71
N THR A 115 40.79 -16.87 -21.50
CA THR A 115 39.54 -17.49 -21.95
C THR A 115 39.10 -18.56 -20.96
N ARG A 116 37.80 -18.86 -20.96
CA ARG A 116 37.15 -19.91 -20.15
C ARG A 116 36.36 -20.89 -21.01
N SER A 117 36.58 -20.85 -22.33
CA SER A 117 36.03 -21.78 -23.32
C SER A 117 36.74 -23.11 -23.20
N LEU A 118 35.98 -24.19 -22.98
CA LEU A 118 36.51 -25.54 -22.81
C LEU A 118 37.27 -25.99 -24.07
N ASN A 119 36.73 -25.70 -25.26
CA ASN A 119 37.38 -26.02 -26.53
C ASN A 119 38.74 -25.34 -26.71
N ARG A 120 38.94 -24.14 -26.17
CA ARG A 120 40.22 -23.40 -26.25
C ARG A 120 41.21 -23.73 -25.13
N LEU A 121 40.79 -24.51 -24.14
CA LEU A 121 41.58 -24.86 -22.95
C LEU A 121 41.97 -26.34 -22.92
N ARG A 122 41.86 -27.04 -24.04
CA ARG A 122 42.28 -28.43 -24.18
C ARG A 122 43.73 -28.62 -23.74
N GLY A 123 44.08 -29.75 -23.14
CA GLY A 123 45.45 -30.01 -22.68
C GLY A 123 46.05 -29.06 -21.64
N SER A 124 45.26 -28.12 -21.08
CA SER A 124 45.75 -27.10 -20.14
C SER A 124 46.26 -27.66 -18.81
N VAL A 125 45.93 -28.92 -18.48
CA VAL A 125 46.44 -29.62 -17.29
C VAL A 125 47.96 -29.82 -17.39
N TYR A 126 48.50 -30.11 -18.58
CA TYR A 126 49.94 -30.34 -18.73
C TYR A 126 50.77 -29.06 -18.67
N SER A 127 50.20 -27.93 -19.08
CA SER A 127 50.86 -26.61 -18.99
C SER A 127 50.68 -25.95 -17.61
N ALA A 128 49.69 -26.37 -16.83
CA ALA A 128 49.38 -25.86 -15.49
C ALA A 128 49.21 -26.99 -14.46
N PRO A 129 50.25 -27.77 -14.12
CA PRO A 129 50.10 -29.03 -13.38
C PRO A 129 49.43 -28.89 -12.01
N TRP A 130 49.71 -27.83 -11.25
CA TRP A 130 49.09 -27.60 -9.94
C TRP A 130 47.59 -27.26 -10.04
N VAL A 131 47.22 -26.40 -11.00
CA VAL A 131 45.81 -26.04 -11.26
C VAL A 131 45.07 -27.23 -11.86
N GLY A 132 45.75 -27.98 -12.74
CA GLY A 132 45.25 -29.20 -13.34
C GLY A 132 45.02 -30.31 -12.32
N ALA A 133 45.90 -30.47 -11.34
CA ALA A 133 45.70 -31.40 -10.21
C ALA A 133 44.50 -30.99 -9.35
N ALA A 134 44.39 -29.71 -8.99
CA ALA A 134 43.24 -29.20 -8.24
C ALA A 134 41.91 -29.44 -8.98
N LEU A 135 41.90 -29.18 -10.29
CA LEU A 135 40.74 -29.41 -11.16
C LEU A 135 40.44 -30.90 -11.28
N ALA A 136 41.44 -31.75 -11.48
CA ALA A 136 41.27 -33.19 -11.65
C ALA A 136 40.71 -33.84 -10.38
N ILE A 137 41.28 -33.57 -9.21
CA ILE A 137 40.78 -34.10 -7.92
C ILE A 137 39.32 -33.68 -7.72
N SER A 138 39.02 -32.41 -7.96
CA SER A 138 37.68 -31.86 -7.70
C SER A 138 36.65 -32.32 -8.75
N ALA A 139 37.05 -32.49 -10.01
CA ALA A 139 36.20 -32.99 -11.07
C ALA A 139 35.95 -34.50 -10.92
N LEU A 140 36.95 -35.29 -10.51
CA LEU A 140 36.76 -36.70 -10.17
C LEU A 140 35.82 -36.85 -8.97
N SER A 141 35.87 -35.92 -8.00
CA SER A 141 34.90 -35.88 -6.91
C SER A 141 33.50 -35.51 -7.41
N LEU A 142 33.38 -34.53 -8.32
CA LEU A 142 32.11 -34.24 -9.00
C LEU A 142 31.57 -35.46 -9.76
N ILE A 143 32.44 -36.24 -10.43
CA ILE A 143 32.09 -37.52 -11.08
C ILE A 143 31.78 -38.61 -10.04
N GLY A 144 32.20 -38.46 -8.79
CA GLY A 144 31.97 -39.44 -7.75
C GLY A 144 32.77 -40.73 -7.95
N VAL A 145 34.06 -40.59 -8.26
CA VAL A 145 35.01 -41.71 -8.27
C VAL A 145 35.45 -42.01 -6.84
N ALA A 146 35.41 -43.28 -6.41
CA ALA A 146 35.89 -43.69 -5.09
C ALA A 146 37.41 -43.50 -4.98
N PRO A 147 37.97 -43.04 -3.83
CA PRO A 147 37.33 -42.78 -2.53
C PRO A 147 36.96 -41.29 -2.29
N LEU A 148 36.63 -40.52 -3.33
CA LEU A 148 36.42 -39.07 -3.19
C LEU A 148 35.09 -38.68 -2.51
N PRO A 149 35.00 -37.51 -1.87
CA PRO A 149 33.79 -36.97 -1.23
C PRO A 149 32.49 -37.15 -2.02
N GLY A 150 32.53 -36.86 -3.32
CA GLY A 150 31.34 -36.93 -4.16
C GLY A 150 30.94 -38.34 -4.58
N PHE A 151 31.76 -39.38 -4.32
CA PHE A 151 31.32 -40.78 -4.38
C PHE A 151 30.43 -41.06 -3.17
N ILE A 152 30.96 -40.79 -1.98
CA ILE A 152 30.29 -41.01 -0.70
C ILE A 152 28.94 -40.28 -0.67
N GLY A 153 28.92 -38.99 -1.02
CA GLY A 153 27.69 -38.21 -1.07
C GLY A 153 26.63 -38.79 -2.03
N LYS A 154 27.04 -39.31 -3.21
CA LYS A 154 26.10 -39.92 -4.16
C LYS A 154 25.64 -41.31 -3.71
N GLU A 155 26.49 -42.08 -3.06
CA GLU A 155 26.12 -43.37 -2.49
C GLU A 155 25.05 -43.20 -1.40
N TYR A 156 25.25 -42.25 -0.48
CA TYR A 156 24.24 -41.91 0.53
C TYR A 156 22.95 -41.37 -0.09
N LEU A 157 23.04 -40.52 -1.12
CA LEU A 157 21.88 -40.06 -1.90
C LEU A 157 21.09 -41.25 -2.46
N LEU A 158 21.74 -42.13 -3.22
CA LEU A 158 21.06 -43.26 -3.86
C LEU A 158 20.52 -44.27 -2.85
N LYS A 159 21.24 -44.49 -1.74
CA LYS A 159 20.80 -45.38 -0.65
C LYS A 159 19.54 -44.85 0.04
N ALA A 160 19.49 -43.55 0.35
CA ALA A 160 18.32 -42.92 0.96
C ALA A 160 17.11 -42.94 0.02
N VAL A 161 17.32 -42.64 -1.26
CA VAL A 161 16.25 -42.66 -2.26
C VAL A 161 15.76 -44.09 -2.53
N TRP A 162 16.66 -45.08 -2.57
CA TRP A 162 16.29 -46.49 -2.73
C TRP A 162 15.41 -47.00 -1.59
N ALA A 163 15.74 -46.63 -0.35
CA ALA A 163 14.94 -46.99 0.82
C ALA A 163 13.53 -46.38 0.79
N TYR A 164 13.37 -45.22 0.14
CA TYR A 164 12.06 -44.58 -0.03
C TYR A 164 11.28 -45.16 -1.23
N SER A 165 11.90 -45.22 -2.41
CA SER A 165 11.28 -45.76 -3.63
C SER A 165 12.33 -46.21 -4.64
N PRO A 166 12.38 -47.50 -4.99
CA PRO A 166 13.29 -48.02 -6.03
C PRO A 166 13.11 -47.35 -7.39
N VAL A 167 11.88 -47.02 -7.78
CA VAL A 167 11.58 -46.33 -9.06
C VAL A 167 12.19 -44.93 -9.07
N LEU A 168 12.02 -44.19 -7.97
CA LEU A 168 12.64 -42.88 -7.79
C LEU A 168 14.17 -42.98 -7.81
N ALA A 169 14.74 -44.02 -7.20
CA ALA A 169 16.18 -44.24 -7.16
C ALA A 169 16.77 -44.48 -8.56
N VAL A 170 16.08 -45.23 -9.42
CA VAL A 170 16.48 -45.40 -10.83
C VAL A 170 16.44 -44.07 -11.57
N ALA A 171 15.38 -43.27 -11.40
CA ALA A 171 15.30 -41.94 -12.02
C ALA A 171 16.42 -41.00 -11.54
N VAL A 172 16.72 -41.00 -10.23
CA VAL A 172 17.83 -40.24 -9.65
C VAL A 172 19.18 -40.76 -10.13
N ALA A 173 19.36 -42.07 -10.31
CA ALA A 173 20.58 -42.65 -10.86
C ALA A 173 20.82 -42.24 -12.32
N LEU A 174 19.78 -42.20 -13.15
CA LEU A 174 19.85 -41.69 -14.52
C LEU A 174 20.19 -40.20 -14.54
N ALA A 175 19.55 -39.41 -13.67
CA ALA A 175 19.85 -37.99 -13.51
C ALA A 175 21.30 -37.76 -13.04
N ALA A 176 21.78 -38.61 -12.12
CA ALA A 176 23.18 -38.61 -11.67
C ALA A 176 24.12 -38.93 -12.83
N ALA A 177 23.82 -39.94 -13.66
CA ALA A 177 24.60 -40.29 -14.85
C ALA A 177 24.75 -39.09 -15.82
N GLY A 178 23.71 -38.26 -15.96
CA GLY A 178 23.80 -37.00 -16.70
C GLY A 178 24.84 -36.04 -16.13
N VAL A 179 24.82 -35.81 -14.80
CA VAL A 179 25.80 -34.96 -14.10
C VAL A 179 27.22 -35.54 -14.17
N LEU A 180 27.36 -36.86 -14.09
CA LEU A 180 28.64 -37.54 -14.27
C LEU A 180 29.20 -37.30 -15.68
N GLY A 181 28.34 -37.38 -16.70
CA GLY A 181 28.68 -37.04 -18.07
C GLY A 181 29.16 -35.59 -18.23
N LEU A 182 28.57 -34.64 -17.50
CA LEU A 182 29.06 -33.26 -17.45
C LEU A 182 30.43 -33.14 -16.78
N GLY A 183 30.69 -33.94 -15.74
CA GLY A 183 32.01 -34.03 -15.13
C GLY A 183 33.07 -34.55 -16.11
N LEU A 184 32.75 -35.59 -16.88
CA LEU A 184 33.61 -36.11 -17.95
C LEU A 184 33.82 -35.05 -19.05
N LYS A 185 32.76 -34.37 -19.48
CA LYS A 185 32.84 -33.25 -20.43
C LYS A 185 33.80 -32.16 -19.94
N LEU A 186 33.74 -31.79 -18.67
CA LEU A 186 34.64 -30.79 -18.09
C LEU A 186 36.09 -31.30 -18.02
N LEU A 187 36.29 -32.56 -17.65
CA LEU A 187 37.59 -33.11 -17.30
C LEU A 187 38.41 -33.58 -18.51
N VAL A 188 37.81 -34.39 -19.38
CA VAL A 188 38.54 -35.14 -20.43
C VAL A 188 39.25 -34.22 -21.43
N PRO A 189 38.62 -33.15 -21.99
CA PRO A 189 39.29 -32.27 -22.95
C PRO A 189 40.55 -31.60 -22.38
N LEU A 190 40.60 -31.37 -21.08
CA LEU A 190 41.74 -30.70 -20.43
C LEU A 190 42.99 -31.60 -20.34
N PHE A 191 42.84 -32.90 -20.56
CA PHE A 191 43.93 -33.90 -20.62
C PHE A 191 44.37 -34.25 -22.05
N ASP A 192 43.95 -33.48 -23.05
CA ASP A 192 44.42 -33.62 -24.43
C ASP A 192 45.94 -33.39 -24.51
N ARG A 193 46.67 -34.30 -25.18
CA ARG A 193 48.14 -34.22 -25.28
C ARG A 193 48.60 -33.32 -26.40
N TYR A 194 47.77 -33.11 -27.43
CA TYR A 194 48.17 -32.53 -28.70
C TYR A 194 47.75 -31.07 -28.85
N ASP A 195 46.62 -30.67 -28.26
CA ASP A 195 46.05 -29.32 -28.42
C ASP A 195 46.30 -28.48 -27.15
N ARG A 196 47.55 -28.02 -26.93
CA ARG A 196 47.94 -27.29 -25.71
C ARG A 196 47.85 -25.76 -25.92
N PRO A 197 47.12 -25.01 -25.07
CA PRO A 197 47.00 -23.58 -25.19
C PRO A 197 48.28 -22.87 -24.76
N VAL A 198 48.58 -21.76 -25.44
CA VAL A 198 49.69 -20.88 -25.10
C VAL A 198 49.28 -19.96 -23.95
N PRO A 199 50.01 -19.92 -22.82
CA PRO A 199 49.69 -19.03 -21.71
C PRO A 199 49.91 -17.57 -22.10
N ARG A 200 48.97 -16.70 -21.73
CA ARG A 200 49.08 -15.24 -21.92
C ARG A 200 49.78 -14.55 -20.76
N THR A 201 49.54 -15.02 -19.54
CA THR A 201 50.09 -14.43 -18.33
C THR A 201 50.51 -15.51 -17.34
N THR A 202 51.37 -15.16 -16.38
CA THR A 202 51.69 -16.02 -15.25
C THR A 202 50.71 -15.79 -14.12
N VAL A 203 50.28 -16.87 -13.46
CA VAL A 203 49.36 -16.79 -12.32
C VAL A 203 50.16 -16.97 -11.02
N PRO A 204 50.01 -16.06 -10.02
CA PRO A 204 50.74 -16.15 -8.77
C PRO A 204 50.57 -17.50 -8.07
N ARG A 205 51.64 -18.01 -7.44
CA ARG A 205 51.61 -19.28 -6.69
C ARG A 205 50.53 -19.30 -5.61
N SER A 206 50.30 -18.17 -4.94
CA SER A 206 49.25 -18.03 -3.92
C SER A 206 47.86 -18.37 -4.45
N MET A 207 47.53 -17.98 -5.69
CA MET A 207 46.24 -18.25 -6.32
C MET A 207 46.09 -19.73 -6.72
N GLN A 208 47.19 -20.39 -7.07
CA GLN A 208 47.23 -21.83 -7.37
C GLN A 208 47.07 -22.64 -6.08
N ILE A 209 47.78 -22.26 -5.01
CA ILE A 209 47.65 -22.85 -3.68
C ILE A 209 46.22 -22.68 -3.15
N ALA A 210 45.61 -21.51 -3.33
CA ALA A 210 44.22 -21.27 -2.92
C ALA A 210 43.20 -22.19 -3.63
N ALA A 211 43.49 -22.68 -4.84
CA ALA A 211 42.66 -23.67 -5.52
C ALA A 211 43.00 -25.11 -5.10
N LEU A 212 44.28 -25.40 -4.93
CA LEU A 212 44.78 -26.75 -4.64
C LEU A 212 44.54 -27.18 -3.19
N LEU A 213 44.72 -26.27 -2.23
CA LEU A 213 44.55 -26.53 -0.81
C LEU A 213 43.14 -27.06 -0.48
N PRO A 214 42.03 -26.43 -0.93
CA PRO A 214 40.70 -26.99 -0.70
C PRO A 214 40.43 -28.27 -1.51
N ALA A 215 41.05 -28.46 -2.67
CA ALA A 215 40.93 -29.72 -3.43
C ALA A 215 41.57 -30.89 -2.66
N ILE A 216 42.80 -30.73 -2.16
CA ILE A 216 43.47 -31.73 -1.33
C ILE A 216 42.74 -31.88 0.01
N GLY A 217 42.33 -30.77 0.62
CA GLY A 217 41.55 -30.74 1.84
C GLY A 217 40.25 -31.54 1.71
N SER A 218 39.57 -31.46 0.56
CA SER A 218 38.36 -32.25 0.30
C SER A 218 38.64 -33.75 0.35
N LEU A 219 39.75 -34.20 -0.24
CA LEU A 219 40.18 -35.60 -0.24
C LEU A 219 40.52 -36.04 1.20
N LEU A 220 41.33 -35.25 1.91
CA LEU A 220 41.79 -35.59 3.26
C LEU A 220 40.65 -35.61 4.29
N LEU A 221 39.76 -34.60 4.24
CA LEU A 221 38.70 -34.44 5.23
C LEU A 221 37.74 -35.63 5.21
N MET A 222 37.20 -36.04 4.04
CA MET A 222 36.21 -37.12 4.01
C MET A 222 36.82 -38.53 3.95
N ALA A 223 37.99 -38.71 3.34
CA ALA A 223 38.57 -40.04 3.12
C ALA A 223 39.47 -40.53 4.27
N VAL A 224 40.13 -39.63 5.02
CA VAL A 224 41.23 -40.01 5.93
C VAL A 224 40.84 -40.02 7.41
N VAL A 225 39.78 -39.30 7.82
CA VAL A 225 39.36 -39.24 9.23
C VAL A 225 37.88 -39.63 9.43
N PRO A 226 37.54 -40.94 9.41
CA PRO A 226 36.15 -41.40 9.52
C PRO A 226 35.48 -41.01 10.85
N GLN A 227 36.25 -40.98 11.95
CA GLN A 227 35.72 -40.78 13.29
C GLN A 227 35.34 -39.32 13.57
N SER A 228 36.14 -38.34 13.13
CA SER A 228 35.77 -36.92 13.25
C SER A 228 34.58 -36.55 12.35
N ASN A 229 34.46 -37.19 11.19
CA ASN A 229 33.32 -36.97 10.30
C ASN A 229 32.04 -37.59 10.84
N HIS A 230 32.14 -38.71 11.57
CA HIS A 230 31.02 -39.30 12.27
C HIS A 230 30.44 -38.33 13.31
N GLU A 231 31.29 -37.72 14.13
CA GLU A 231 30.86 -36.76 15.15
C GLU A 231 30.29 -35.47 14.53
N LEU A 232 30.96 -34.89 13.53
CA LEU A 232 30.56 -33.60 12.97
C LEU A 232 29.37 -33.69 12.01
N LEU A 233 29.35 -34.65 11.08
CA LEU A 233 28.25 -34.81 10.13
C LEU A 233 27.06 -35.54 10.74
N GLY A 234 27.31 -36.47 11.68
CA GLY A 234 26.25 -37.14 12.44
C GLY A 234 25.52 -36.18 13.37
N SER A 235 26.24 -35.33 14.12
CA SER A 235 25.60 -34.30 14.96
C SER A 235 24.81 -33.28 14.14
N ALA A 236 25.34 -32.85 12.98
CA ALA A 236 24.60 -31.98 12.07
C ALA A 236 23.33 -32.65 11.51
N ALA A 237 23.40 -33.93 11.14
CA ALA A 237 22.25 -34.67 10.65
C ALA A 237 21.19 -34.90 11.74
N THR A 238 21.61 -35.24 12.96
CA THR A 238 20.71 -35.43 14.10
C THR A 238 20.01 -34.14 14.50
N SER A 239 20.69 -32.99 14.42
CA SER A 239 20.05 -31.68 14.63
C SER A 239 18.96 -31.36 13.61
N LEU A 240 19.03 -31.96 12.42
CA LEU A 240 18.01 -31.87 11.38
C LEU A 240 16.94 -32.96 11.49
N GLY A 241 16.99 -33.87 12.47
CA GLY A 241 16.02 -34.96 12.65
C GLY A 241 16.46 -36.34 12.17
N ALA A 242 17.76 -36.55 11.85
CA ALA A 242 18.29 -37.90 11.63
C ALA A 242 18.42 -38.71 12.93
N ALA A 243 18.49 -40.04 12.82
CA ALA A 243 18.62 -40.94 13.97
C ALA A 243 19.98 -40.78 14.68
N ALA A 244 20.00 -40.88 16.01
CA ALA A 244 21.16 -40.64 16.87
C ALA A 244 22.41 -41.48 16.53
N ASP A 245 22.23 -42.71 16.05
CA ASP A 245 23.32 -43.66 15.73
C ASP A 245 23.68 -43.70 14.23
N SER A 246 23.41 -42.62 13.49
CA SER A 246 23.65 -42.57 12.04
C SER A 246 25.15 -42.56 11.69
N SER A 247 25.73 -43.76 11.57
CA SER A 247 27.17 -43.90 11.31
C SER A 247 27.61 -43.56 9.89
N TYR A 248 28.51 -42.59 9.77
CA TYR A 248 29.34 -42.35 8.58
C TYR A 248 30.22 -43.58 8.28
N LYS A 249 30.06 -44.15 7.08
CA LYS A 249 30.89 -45.26 6.58
C LYS A 249 31.40 -44.92 5.19
N LEU A 250 32.69 -45.18 4.97
CA LEU A 250 33.33 -45.02 3.66
C LEU A 250 32.91 -46.10 2.67
N TRP A 251 32.46 -47.25 3.17
CA TRP A 251 32.06 -48.40 2.38
C TRP A 251 30.89 -49.11 3.05
N HIS A 252 29.80 -49.29 2.30
CA HIS A 252 28.58 -49.94 2.80
C HIS A 252 28.43 -51.41 2.38
N GLY A 253 29.41 -51.96 1.65
CA GLY A 253 29.30 -53.28 1.03
C GLY A 253 28.55 -53.25 -0.30
N TRP A 254 28.24 -54.44 -0.81
CA TRP A 254 27.46 -54.61 -2.04
C TRP A 254 26.00 -54.26 -1.79
N THR A 255 25.62 -53.04 -2.15
CA THR A 255 24.25 -52.53 -2.01
C THR A 255 23.62 -52.22 -3.36
N PRO A 256 22.28 -52.24 -3.49
CA PRO A 256 21.61 -51.79 -4.71
C PRO A 256 21.99 -50.34 -5.10
N ALA A 257 22.25 -49.48 -4.12
CA ALA A 257 22.72 -48.12 -4.33
C ALA A 257 24.11 -48.08 -5.01
N LEU A 258 25.04 -48.93 -4.58
CA LEU A 258 26.34 -49.10 -5.25
C LEU A 258 26.15 -49.61 -6.69
N GLY A 259 25.27 -50.58 -6.90
CA GLY A 259 24.93 -51.10 -8.23
C GLY A 259 24.40 -50.00 -9.16
N LEU A 260 23.45 -49.18 -8.69
CA LEU A 260 22.95 -48.02 -9.43
C LEU A 260 24.02 -46.97 -9.70
N GLY A 261 24.93 -46.73 -8.74
CA GLY A 261 26.06 -45.82 -8.91
C GLY A 261 27.05 -46.29 -9.99
N LEU A 262 27.41 -47.59 -9.98
CA LEU A 262 28.27 -48.19 -11.00
C LEU A 262 27.61 -48.22 -12.38
N LEU A 263 26.31 -48.49 -12.45
CA LEU A 263 25.53 -48.41 -13.68
C LEU A 263 25.49 -46.98 -14.21
N ALA A 264 25.26 -45.98 -13.35
CA ALA A 264 25.27 -44.57 -13.73
C ALA A 264 26.64 -44.16 -14.30
N LEU A 265 27.74 -44.53 -13.62
CA LEU A 265 29.11 -44.27 -14.09
C LEU A 265 29.37 -44.92 -15.47
N SER A 266 29.01 -46.20 -15.60
CA SER A 266 29.21 -46.97 -16.84
C SER A 266 28.40 -46.37 -17.99
N LEU A 267 27.15 -45.99 -17.74
CA LEU A 267 26.28 -45.33 -18.70
C LEU A 267 26.87 -43.98 -19.14
N SER A 268 27.38 -43.17 -18.21
CA SER A 268 28.01 -41.88 -18.53
C SER A 268 29.26 -42.04 -19.40
N VAL A 269 30.10 -43.03 -19.11
CA VAL A 269 31.30 -43.33 -19.91
C VAL A 269 30.92 -43.83 -21.30
N LEU A 270 29.92 -44.72 -21.41
CA LEU A 270 29.40 -45.20 -22.69
C LEU A 270 28.83 -44.04 -23.52
N VAL A 271 27.97 -43.22 -22.91
CA VAL A 271 27.37 -42.03 -23.53
C VAL A 271 28.45 -41.06 -23.98
N TRP A 272 29.49 -40.83 -23.17
CA TRP A 272 30.64 -40.03 -23.56
C TRP A 272 31.34 -40.60 -24.80
N HIS A 273 31.67 -41.89 -24.83
CA HIS A 273 32.34 -42.50 -25.99
C HIS A 273 31.50 -42.45 -27.28
N VAL A 274 30.18 -42.54 -27.19
CA VAL A 274 29.27 -42.46 -28.33
C VAL A 274 29.08 -41.02 -28.80
N LEU A 275 28.80 -40.09 -27.89
CA LEU A 275 28.52 -38.67 -28.19
C LEU A 275 29.77 -37.84 -28.49
N SER A 276 30.97 -38.27 -28.07
CA SER A 276 32.23 -37.59 -28.39
C SER A 276 32.65 -37.73 -29.86
N ARG A 277 31.91 -38.50 -30.67
CA ARG A 277 32.13 -38.59 -32.11
C ARG A 277 31.54 -37.35 -32.79
N PRO A 278 32.22 -36.73 -33.77
CA PRO A 278 31.87 -35.42 -34.35
C PRO A 278 30.56 -35.38 -35.17
N ARG A 279 29.69 -36.40 -35.08
CA ARG A 279 28.49 -36.58 -35.93
C ARG A 279 27.16 -36.29 -35.23
N VAL A 280 27.13 -36.00 -33.92
CA VAL A 280 25.87 -35.76 -33.22
C VAL A 280 25.57 -34.26 -33.19
N ALA A 281 24.53 -33.85 -33.92
CA ALA A 281 24.04 -32.48 -33.89
C ALA A 281 23.63 -32.08 -32.47
N PRO A 282 23.90 -30.84 -32.02
CA PRO A 282 23.47 -30.40 -30.70
C PRO A 282 21.94 -30.45 -30.59
N LEU A 283 21.43 -30.97 -29.47
CA LEU A 283 19.99 -30.99 -29.18
C LEU A 283 19.44 -29.54 -29.21
N PRO A 284 18.27 -29.26 -29.83
CA PRO A 284 17.71 -27.91 -29.94
C PRO A 284 17.36 -27.29 -28.57
N ALA A 285 17.60 -25.99 -28.40
CA ALA A 285 17.37 -25.24 -27.17
C ALA A 285 15.88 -24.96 -26.92
N THR A 286 15.10 -26.00 -26.63
CA THR A 286 13.64 -25.89 -26.52
C THR A 286 13.17 -25.23 -25.22
N PHE A 287 13.87 -25.42 -24.10
CA PHE A 287 13.36 -25.07 -22.77
C PHE A 287 13.80 -23.70 -22.23
N GLU A 288 15.01 -23.23 -22.52
CA GLU A 288 15.51 -21.94 -21.99
C GLU A 288 14.69 -20.73 -22.47
N PRO A 289 14.36 -20.60 -23.77
CA PRO A 289 13.54 -19.48 -24.24
C PRO A 289 12.15 -19.48 -23.61
N LEU A 290 11.58 -20.66 -23.31
CA LEU A 290 10.27 -20.77 -22.67
C LEU A 290 10.27 -20.12 -21.28
N PHE A 291 11.25 -20.42 -20.43
CA PHE A 291 11.32 -19.86 -19.07
C PHE A 291 11.66 -18.37 -19.07
N ASP A 292 12.62 -17.94 -19.90
CA ASP A 292 13.00 -16.53 -19.98
C ASP A 292 11.84 -15.68 -20.52
N ASN A 293 11.13 -16.17 -21.55
CA ASN A 293 9.93 -15.52 -22.06
C ASN A 293 8.80 -15.53 -21.04
N ALA A 294 8.59 -16.63 -20.31
CA ALA A 294 7.56 -16.69 -19.26
C ALA A 294 7.82 -15.67 -18.15
N PHE A 295 9.08 -15.54 -17.70
CA PHE A 295 9.46 -14.54 -16.70
C PHE A 295 9.28 -13.12 -17.23
N ALA A 296 9.76 -12.83 -18.45
CA ALA A 296 9.58 -11.52 -19.08
C ALA A 296 8.10 -11.15 -19.28
N ASN A 297 7.27 -12.11 -19.69
CA ASN A 297 5.83 -11.95 -19.85
C ASN A 297 5.15 -11.70 -18.49
N LEU A 298 5.55 -12.40 -17.43
CA LEU A 298 5.03 -12.18 -16.08
C LEU A 298 5.31 -10.76 -15.60
N ILE A 299 6.56 -10.30 -15.74
CA ILE A 299 6.94 -8.93 -15.35
C ILE A 299 6.17 -7.89 -16.17
N THR A 300 5.99 -8.13 -17.46
CA THR A 300 5.23 -7.24 -18.35
C THR A 300 3.75 -7.19 -17.95
N MET A 301 3.13 -8.35 -17.71
CA MET A 301 1.74 -8.46 -17.25
C MET A 301 1.51 -7.75 -15.92
N LEU A 302 2.43 -7.92 -14.96
CA LEU A 302 2.36 -7.24 -13.66
C LEU A 302 2.40 -5.72 -13.84
N ARG A 303 3.30 -5.22 -14.69
CA ARG A 303 3.42 -3.79 -14.99
C ARG A 303 2.18 -3.23 -15.70
N GLU A 304 1.65 -3.94 -16.69
CA GLU A 304 0.46 -3.53 -17.43
C GLU A 304 -0.79 -3.51 -16.56
N THR A 305 -0.92 -4.51 -15.69
CA THR A 305 -2.00 -4.59 -14.70
C THR A 305 -1.91 -3.43 -13.72
N ALA A 306 -0.72 -3.16 -13.16
CA ALA A 306 -0.50 -2.02 -12.27
C ALA A 306 -0.85 -0.68 -12.94
N ASN A 307 -0.43 -0.48 -14.19
CA ASN A 307 -0.78 0.72 -14.97
C ASN A 307 -2.29 0.83 -15.23
N SER A 308 -2.97 -0.29 -15.48
CA SER A 308 -4.40 -0.32 -15.74
C SER A 308 -5.20 0.03 -14.49
N VAL A 309 -4.82 -0.53 -13.33
CA VAL A 309 -5.38 -0.17 -12.03
C VAL A 309 -5.12 1.29 -11.70
N GLY A 310 -3.90 1.78 -11.93
CA GLY A 310 -3.55 3.19 -11.73
C GLY A 310 -4.42 4.13 -12.55
N LYS A 311 -4.62 3.84 -13.84
CA LYS A 311 -5.51 4.64 -14.73
C LYS A 311 -6.98 4.62 -14.30
N LEU A 312 -7.45 3.51 -13.73
CA LEU A 312 -8.82 3.39 -13.21
C LEU A 312 -9.04 4.31 -12.00
N LEU A 313 -8.08 4.35 -11.08
CA LEU A 313 -8.17 5.12 -9.83
C LEU A 313 -7.82 6.61 -10.02
N GLU A 314 -6.82 6.91 -10.85
CA GLU A 314 -6.25 8.25 -11.03
C GLU A 314 -6.66 8.88 -12.36
N ALA A 315 -7.94 8.83 -12.71
CA ALA A 315 -8.44 9.42 -13.96
C ALA A 315 -8.31 10.96 -14.06
N GLY A 316 -7.74 11.63 -13.04
CA GLY A 316 -7.55 13.09 -12.98
C GLY A 316 -8.84 13.89 -12.95
N ARG A 317 -9.98 13.23 -12.70
CA ARG A 317 -11.33 13.81 -12.73
C ARG A 317 -11.99 13.64 -11.39
N LEU A 318 -12.42 14.76 -10.79
CA LEU A 318 -13.14 14.78 -9.51
C LEU A 318 -14.37 13.85 -9.54
N GLN A 319 -15.12 13.80 -10.66
CA GLN A 319 -16.31 12.95 -10.73
C GLN A 319 -15.98 11.46 -10.59
N SER A 320 -14.88 11.00 -11.20
CA SER A 320 -14.45 9.61 -11.12
C SER A 320 -14.01 9.26 -9.70
N GLN A 321 -13.28 10.16 -9.03
CA GLN A 321 -12.84 9.99 -7.65
C GLN A 321 -14.02 9.98 -6.67
N LEU A 322 -14.96 10.90 -6.82
CA LEU A 322 -16.19 10.93 -6.04
C LEU A 322 -17.02 9.66 -6.25
N MET A 323 -17.09 9.16 -7.49
CA MET A 323 -17.80 7.92 -7.79
C MET A 323 -17.17 6.72 -7.09
N VAL A 324 -15.85 6.57 -7.14
CA VAL A 324 -15.12 5.48 -6.44
C VAL A 324 -15.35 5.59 -4.93
N MET A 325 -15.26 6.79 -4.37
CA MET A 325 -15.51 7.02 -2.94
C MET A 325 -16.95 6.67 -2.55
N LEU A 326 -17.95 7.12 -3.30
CA LEU A 326 -19.36 6.84 -3.02
C LEU A 326 -19.68 5.35 -3.17
N ILE A 327 -19.12 4.67 -4.18
CA ILE A 327 -19.25 3.23 -4.35
C ILE A 327 -18.59 2.49 -3.19
N GLY A 328 -17.39 2.92 -2.76
CA GLY A 328 -16.68 2.33 -1.63
C GLY A 328 -17.44 2.47 -0.31
N ILE A 329 -17.89 3.69 0.02
CA ILE A 329 -18.74 3.97 1.18
C ILE A 329 -20.03 3.15 1.07
N GLY A 330 -20.64 3.09 -0.11
CA GLY A 330 -21.84 2.32 -0.37
C GLY A 330 -21.67 0.82 -0.16
N ALA A 331 -20.60 0.25 -0.66
CA ALA A 331 -20.29 -1.18 -0.52
C ALA A 331 -20.00 -1.54 0.94
N LEU A 332 -19.22 -0.72 1.65
CA LEU A 332 -18.97 -0.90 3.09
C LEU A 332 -20.25 -0.76 3.90
N THR A 333 -21.06 0.26 3.59
CA THR A 333 -22.36 0.47 4.22
C THR A 333 -23.25 -0.74 3.99
N PHE A 334 -23.42 -1.18 2.76
CA PHE A 334 -24.21 -2.36 2.39
C PHE A 334 -23.72 -3.63 3.10
N ALA A 335 -22.40 -3.87 3.11
CA ALA A 335 -21.80 -5.00 3.83
C ALA A 335 -22.02 -4.93 5.35
N SER A 336 -22.09 -3.73 5.92
CA SER A 336 -22.33 -3.50 7.36
C SER A 336 -23.81 -3.54 7.76
N ILE A 337 -24.72 -3.53 6.79
CA ILE A 337 -26.16 -3.52 7.05
C ILE A 337 -26.62 -4.97 7.16
N ASN A 338 -26.93 -5.42 8.38
CA ASN A 338 -27.71 -6.63 8.59
C ASN A 338 -29.20 -6.29 8.48
N ILE A 339 -29.75 -6.36 7.26
CA ILE A 339 -31.14 -5.94 6.92
C ILE A 339 -32.19 -6.82 7.63
N MET A 340 -31.81 -8.00 8.12
CA MET A 340 -32.76 -9.04 8.51
C MET A 340 -33.55 -8.79 9.81
N SER A 341 -33.17 -7.78 10.62
CA SER A 341 -33.72 -7.57 11.96
C SER A 341 -34.28 -6.16 12.19
N TRP A 342 -34.49 -5.37 11.14
CA TRP A 342 -34.98 -4.00 11.30
C TRP A 342 -36.48 -4.01 11.51
N ALA A 343 -36.94 -3.48 12.64
CA ALA A 343 -38.31 -3.04 12.75
C ALA A 343 -38.52 -1.94 11.71
N VAL A 344 -39.34 -2.20 10.69
CA VAL A 344 -39.76 -1.15 9.76
C VAL A 344 -40.48 -0.11 10.62
N PRO A 345 -39.94 1.12 10.77
CA PRO A 345 -40.64 2.14 11.52
C PRO A 345 -42.01 2.30 10.87
N THR A 346 -43.08 2.08 11.64
CA THR A 346 -44.41 2.44 11.17
C THR A 346 -44.36 3.94 10.91
N PRO A 347 -44.64 4.40 9.67
CA PRO A 347 -44.56 5.83 9.40
C PRO A 347 -45.58 6.52 10.29
N ASN A 348 -45.09 7.29 11.27
CA ASN A 348 -45.96 8.10 12.09
C ASN A 348 -46.40 9.31 11.26
N TYR A 349 -47.50 9.16 10.52
CA TYR A 349 -48.10 10.20 9.68
C TYR A 349 -48.81 11.30 10.50
N GLU A 350 -48.59 11.40 11.82
CA GLU A 350 -49.17 12.45 12.66
C GLU A 350 -48.80 13.88 12.21
N GLY A 351 -47.76 14.04 11.37
CA GLY A 351 -47.41 15.33 10.76
C GLY A 351 -47.93 15.51 9.33
N TRP A 352 -49.16 16.00 9.15
CA TRP A 352 -49.68 16.46 7.84
C TRP A 352 -48.70 17.40 7.10
N ILE A 353 -47.93 18.17 7.87
CA ILE A 353 -46.90 19.08 7.37
C ILE A 353 -45.71 18.34 6.75
N GLN A 354 -45.30 17.18 7.27
CA GLN A 354 -44.24 16.38 6.67
C GLN A 354 -44.68 15.78 5.34
N LEU A 355 -45.93 15.31 5.26
CA LEU A 355 -46.54 14.79 4.04
C LEU A 355 -46.65 15.89 2.96
N MET A 356 -46.91 17.14 3.35
CA MET A 356 -46.98 18.29 2.44
C MET A 356 -45.60 18.83 2.04
N LEU A 357 -44.66 18.98 2.99
CA LEU A 357 -43.36 19.59 2.73
C LEU A 357 -42.40 18.66 1.97
N THR A 358 -42.44 17.35 2.22
CA THR A 358 -41.49 16.41 1.60
C THR A 358 -41.57 16.39 0.06
N PRO A 359 -42.76 16.27 -0.57
CA PRO A 359 -42.87 16.37 -2.03
C PRO A 359 -42.37 17.71 -2.57
N VAL A 360 -42.64 18.80 -1.86
CA VAL A 360 -42.24 20.16 -2.26
C VAL A 360 -40.72 20.32 -2.23
N VAL A 361 -40.04 19.81 -1.18
CA VAL A 361 -38.58 19.76 -1.10
C VAL A 361 -37.99 18.91 -2.22
N VAL A 362 -38.58 17.74 -2.51
CA VAL A 362 -38.13 16.87 -3.61
C VAL A 362 -38.24 17.56 -4.96
N VAL A 363 -39.36 18.24 -5.24
CA VAL A 363 -39.55 19.01 -6.47
C VAL A 363 -38.51 20.13 -6.57
N ALA A 364 -38.29 20.88 -5.50
CA ALA A 364 -37.30 21.95 -5.44
C ALA A 364 -35.87 21.44 -5.69
N ALA A 365 -35.50 20.31 -5.09
CA ALA A 365 -34.21 19.67 -5.28
C ALA A 365 -34.03 19.15 -6.73
N VAL A 366 -35.07 18.55 -7.32
CA VAL A 366 -35.04 18.11 -8.73
C VAL A 366 -34.93 19.31 -9.68
N MET A 367 -35.62 20.41 -9.39
CA MET A 367 -35.51 21.66 -10.16
C MET A 367 -34.10 22.23 -10.08
N ALA A 368 -33.49 22.26 -8.89
CA ALA A 368 -32.11 22.69 -8.71
C ALA A 368 -31.13 21.79 -9.50
N ALA A 369 -31.27 20.46 -9.41
CA ALA A 369 -30.41 19.51 -10.10
C ALA A 369 -30.54 19.55 -11.64
N ARG A 370 -31.70 19.97 -12.16
CA ARG A 370 -31.96 20.12 -13.60
C ARG A 370 -31.79 21.55 -14.11
N ALA A 371 -31.40 22.50 -13.25
CA ALA A 371 -31.27 23.90 -13.62
C ALA A 371 -30.23 24.08 -14.74
N LYS A 372 -30.64 24.72 -15.83
CA LYS A 372 -29.75 25.12 -16.95
C LYS A 372 -29.24 26.55 -16.80
N HIS A 373 -29.96 27.36 -16.01
CA HIS A 373 -29.69 28.77 -15.80
C HIS A 373 -29.36 29.05 -14.33
N PRO A 374 -28.38 29.95 -14.05
CA PRO A 374 -28.03 30.34 -12.69
C PRO A 374 -29.20 30.81 -11.82
N VAL A 375 -30.13 31.59 -12.38
CA VAL A 375 -31.30 32.10 -11.64
C VAL A 375 -32.19 30.96 -11.17
N THR A 376 -32.48 29.98 -12.04
CA THR A 376 -33.28 28.81 -11.68
C THR A 376 -32.59 27.99 -10.57
N LEU A 377 -31.27 27.84 -10.63
CA LEU A 377 -30.49 27.14 -9.60
C LEU A 377 -30.58 27.87 -8.25
N LEU A 378 -30.33 29.17 -8.22
CA LEU A 378 -30.36 29.98 -7.01
C LEU A 378 -31.75 30.03 -6.37
N VAL A 379 -32.80 30.25 -7.17
CA VAL A 379 -34.18 30.27 -6.66
C VAL A 379 -34.57 28.90 -6.10
N SER A 380 -34.20 27.81 -6.79
CA SER A 380 -34.51 26.46 -6.32
C SER A 380 -33.75 26.11 -5.04
N LEU A 381 -32.46 26.46 -4.94
CA LEU A 381 -31.67 26.28 -3.72
C LEU A 381 -32.22 27.08 -2.55
N GLY A 382 -32.56 28.36 -2.76
CA GLY A 382 -33.16 29.19 -1.72
C GLY A 382 -34.51 28.67 -1.24
N PHE A 383 -35.30 28.11 -2.15
CA PHE A 383 -36.56 27.46 -1.79
C PHE A 383 -36.32 26.18 -0.97
N VAL A 384 -35.31 25.37 -1.31
CA VAL A 384 -34.89 24.22 -0.49
C VAL A 384 -34.48 24.69 0.91
N GLY A 385 -33.61 25.70 1.02
CA GLY A 385 -33.16 26.21 2.32
C GLY A 385 -34.30 26.77 3.18
N LEU A 386 -35.27 27.45 2.57
CA LEU A 386 -36.47 27.93 3.25
C LEU A 386 -37.34 26.77 3.77
N LEU A 387 -37.54 25.72 2.97
CA LEU A 387 -38.31 24.54 3.41
C LEU A 387 -37.59 23.80 4.53
N VAL A 388 -36.26 23.71 4.51
CA VAL A 388 -35.46 23.13 5.60
C VAL A 388 -35.57 23.98 6.87
N ALA A 389 -35.54 25.31 6.77
CA ALA A 389 -35.74 26.19 7.92
C ALA A 389 -37.15 26.03 8.53
N LEU A 390 -38.18 25.84 7.70
CA LEU A 390 -39.54 25.53 8.15
C LEU A 390 -39.61 24.17 8.87
N LEU A 391 -38.87 23.17 8.40
CA LEU A 391 -38.76 21.88 9.09
C LEU A 391 -38.10 22.03 10.46
N PHE A 392 -37.01 22.81 10.58
CA PHE A 392 -36.39 23.09 11.88
C PHE A 392 -37.36 23.79 12.83
N LEU A 393 -38.12 24.77 12.35
CA LEU A 393 -39.14 25.43 13.16
C LEU A 393 -40.23 24.47 13.62
N TRP A 394 -40.67 23.56 12.74
CA TRP A 394 -41.66 22.52 13.06
C TRP A 394 -41.17 21.58 14.16
N TYR A 395 -39.88 21.22 14.15
CA TYR A 395 -39.25 20.43 15.21
C TYR A 395 -38.79 21.26 16.42
N SER A 396 -39.32 22.48 16.59
CA SER A 396 -39.01 23.36 17.73
C SER A 396 -37.52 23.70 17.87
N ALA A 397 -36.80 23.82 16.75
CA ALA A 397 -35.39 24.21 16.67
C ALA A 397 -35.24 25.63 16.08
N PRO A 398 -35.65 26.70 16.80
CA PRO A 398 -35.66 28.07 16.27
C PRO A 398 -34.27 28.62 15.96
N ASP A 399 -33.23 28.28 16.74
CA ASP A 399 -31.85 28.70 16.46
C ASP A 399 -31.33 28.12 15.15
N LEU A 400 -31.59 26.83 14.89
CA LEU A 400 -31.24 26.18 13.62
C LEU A 400 -32.03 26.78 12.44
N ALA A 401 -33.30 27.11 12.64
CA ALA A 401 -34.11 27.75 11.60
C ALA A 401 -33.56 29.14 11.23
N LEU A 402 -33.18 29.95 12.22
CA LEU A 402 -32.60 31.27 12.02
C LEU A 402 -31.22 31.20 11.36
N THR A 403 -30.34 30.32 11.82
CA THR A 403 -29.02 30.12 11.19
C THR A 403 -29.17 29.64 9.76
N GLN A 404 -30.05 28.67 9.49
CA GLN A 404 -30.30 28.14 8.15
C GLN A 404 -30.78 29.24 7.19
N LEU A 405 -31.75 30.06 7.59
CA LEU A 405 -32.29 31.11 6.73
C LEU A 405 -31.23 32.16 6.40
N LEU A 406 -30.44 32.58 7.40
CA LEU A 406 -29.41 33.60 7.21
C LEU A 406 -28.20 33.06 6.43
N ALA A 407 -27.77 31.84 6.73
CA ALA A 407 -26.68 31.17 6.02
C ALA A 407 -27.05 30.91 4.56
N GLU A 408 -28.29 30.46 4.29
CA GLU A 408 -28.80 30.31 2.93
C GLU A 408 -28.83 31.65 2.19
N THR A 409 -29.32 32.72 2.84
CA THR A 409 -29.34 34.07 2.25
C THR A 409 -27.93 34.53 1.87
N LEU A 410 -26.94 34.33 2.76
CA LEU A 410 -25.55 34.66 2.49
C LEU A 410 -24.96 33.79 1.37
N LEU A 411 -25.20 32.48 1.40
CA LEU A 411 -24.75 31.53 0.39
C LEU A 411 -25.28 31.88 -1.00
N LEU A 412 -26.58 32.19 -1.11
CA LEU A 412 -27.21 32.62 -2.36
C LEU A 412 -26.59 33.91 -2.89
N LEU A 413 -26.30 34.87 -2.01
CA LEU A 413 -25.64 36.12 -2.40
C LEU A 413 -24.23 35.86 -2.94
N LEU A 414 -23.47 34.99 -2.27
CA LEU A 414 -22.12 34.61 -2.71
C LEU A 414 -22.15 33.83 -4.03
N LEU A 415 -23.06 32.85 -4.16
CA LEU A 415 -23.22 32.06 -5.39
C LEU A 415 -23.70 32.92 -6.56
N ALA A 416 -24.62 33.86 -6.33
CA ALA A 416 -25.08 34.81 -7.35
C ALA A 416 -23.90 35.63 -7.91
N GLY A 417 -23.01 36.09 -7.04
CA GLY A 417 -21.80 36.81 -7.42
C GLY A 417 -20.81 36.00 -8.28
N VAL A 418 -20.85 34.68 -8.23
CA VAL A 418 -20.02 33.81 -9.08
C VAL A 418 -20.76 33.40 -10.35
N LEU A 419 -22.00 32.95 -10.21
CA LEU A 419 -22.73 32.25 -11.27
C LEU A 419 -23.33 33.19 -12.32
N PHE A 420 -23.66 34.44 -11.97
CA PHE A 420 -24.18 35.42 -12.94
C PHE A 420 -23.16 35.91 -13.97
N LYS A 421 -21.90 35.46 -13.88
CA LYS A 421 -20.90 35.65 -14.94
C LYS A 421 -21.17 34.82 -16.19
N SER A 422 -21.99 33.77 -16.10
CA SER A 422 -22.34 32.91 -17.23
C SER A 422 -23.83 32.94 -17.52
N SER A 423 -24.21 32.95 -18.79
CA SER A 423 -25.63 32.86 -19.21
C SER A 423 -26.22 31.46 -19.06
N LYS A 424 -25.36 30.43 -19.03
CA LYS A 424 -25.73 29.01 -18.91
C LYS A 424 -24.75 28.26 -18.02
N LEU A 425 -25.25 27.27 -17.30
CA LEU A 425 -24.40 26.36 -16.54
C LEU A 425 -23.70 25.37 -17.49
N PRO A 426 -22.46 24.93 -17.18
CA PRO A 426 -21.75 23.93 -17.98
C PRO A 426 -22.58 22.66 -18.13
N THR A 427 -22.70 22.16 -19.36
CA THR A 427 -23.41 20.90 -19.61
C THR A 427 -22.49 19.72 -19.27
N PRO A 428 -22.96 18.77 -18.45
CA PRO A 428 -22.18 17.57 -18.13
C PRO A 428 -21.99 16.70 -19.37
N LYS A 429 -20.74 16.31 -19.65
CA LYS A 429 -20.36 15.48 -20.81
C LYS A 429 -20.73 13.99 -20.66
N GLN A 430 -21.13 13.56 -19.47
CA GLN A 430 -21.40 12.16 -19.14
C GLN A 430 -22.84 11.74 -19.51
N PRO A 431 -23.05 10.47 -19.88
CA PRO A 431 -24.38 9.95 -20.17
C PRO A 431 -25.31 10.14 -18.97
N VAL A 432 -26.58 10.47 -19.24
CA VAL A 432 -27.59 10.72 -18.22
C VAL A 432 -27.79 9.50 -17.33
N VAL A 433 -27.80 8.30 -17.92
CA VAL A 433 -27.99 7.02 -17.20
C VAL A 433 -26.92 6.82 -16.14
N GLY A 434 -25.63 7.01 -16.47
CA GLY A 434 -24.55 6.85 -15.50
C GLY A 434 -24.65 7.84 -14.34
N ARG A 435 -25.02 9.09 -14.61
CA ARG A 435 -25.23 10.10 -13.56
C ARG A 435 -26.42 9.77 -12.66
N LEU A 436 -27.53 9.29 -13.25
CA LEU A 436 -28.69 8.85 -12.48
C LEU A 436 -28.37 7.64 -11.60
N LEU A 437 -27.64 6.65 -12.12
CA LEU A 437 -27.24 5.47 -11.34
C LEU A 437 -26.41 5.87 -10.12
N VAL A 438 -25.38 6.72 -10.30
CA VAL A 438 -24.53 7.18 -9.19
C VAL A 438 -25.32 8.03 -8.19
N ALA A 439 -26.16 8.95 -8.66
CA ALA A 439 -26.98 9.79 -7.78
C ALA A 439 -28.01 8.95 -6.99
N SER A 440 -28.70 8.02 -7.65
CA SER A 440 -29.64 7.10 -7.01
C SER A 440 -28.93 6.19 -6.01
N ALA A 441 -27.76 5.65 -6.35
CA ALA A 441 -26.96 4.85 -5.43
C ALA A 441 -26.60 5.65 -4.17
N GLY A 442 -26.06 6.87 -4.33
CA GLY A 442 -25.73 7.75 -3.20
C GLY A 442 -26.94 8.09 -2.33
N GLY A 443 -28.09 8.37 -2.96
CA GLY A 443 -29.36 8.62 -2.27
C GLY A 443 -29.85 7.41 -1.47
N ILE A 444 -29.84 6.22 -2.10
CA ILE A 444 -30.24 4.96 -1.45
C ILE A 444 -29.31 4.65 -0.26
N ILE A 445 -27.99 4.79 -0.43
CA ILE A 445 -27.02 4.58 0.65
C ILE A 445 -27.31 5.52 1.83
N THR A 446 -27.53 6.81 1.55
CA THR A 446 -27.84 7.79 2.59
C THR A 446 -29.14 7.46 3.31
N ALA A 447 -30.18 7.07 2.57
CA ALA A 447 -31.46 6.67 3.14
C ALA A 447 -31.32 5.42 4.03
N LEU A 448 -30.56 4.41 3.60
CA LEU A 448 -30.29 3.22 4.40
C LEU A 448 -29.50 3.54 5.67
N LEU A 449 -28.53 4.47 5.62
CA LEU A 449 -27.81 4.93 6.81
C LEU A 449 -28.72 5.63 7.81
N ILE A 450 -29.63 6.49 7.33
CA ILE A 450 -30.62 7.17 8.19
C ILE A 450 -31.55 6.14 8.83
N LEU A 451 -32.09 5.19 8.04
CA LEU A 451 -32.95 4.13 8.57
C LEU A 451 -32.23 3.27 9.62
N LYS A 452 -30.96 2.91 9.38
CA LYS A 452 -30.12 2.21 10.36
C LYS A 452 -29.95 3.04 11.63
N SER A 453 -29.66 4.33 11.49
CA SER A 453 -29.47 5.25 12.61
C SER A 453 -30.74 5.40 13.45
N MET A 454 -31.92 5.35 12.83
CA MET A 454 -33.21 5.43 13.52
C MET A 454 -33.59 4.12 14.22
N ALA A 455 -33.09 2.98 13.72
CA ALA A 455 -33.31 1.66 14.32
C ALA A 455 -32.37 1.36 15.50
N LEU A 456 -31.38 2.22 15.77
CA LEU A 456 -30.51 2.09 16.93
C LEU A 456 -31.23 2.63 18.17
N GLU A 457 -31.45 1.77 19.16
CA GLU A 457 -31.86 2.19 20.50
C GLU A 457 -30.66 2.81 21.22
N TRP A 458 -30.84 4.04 21.70
CA TRP A 458 -29.80 4.75 22.45
C TRP A 458 -30.02 4.51 23.95
N ASP A 459 -29.15 3.72 24.59
CA ASP A 459 -29.33 3.34 26.00
C ASP A 459 -29.23 4.54 26.97
N HIS A 460 -28.51 5.61 26.61
CA HIS A 460 -28.25 6.76 27.50
C HIS A 460 -28.15 8.12 26.75
N PRO A 461 -29.28 8.79 26.44
CA PRO A 461 -29.24 10.12 25.85
C PRO A 461 -28.75 11.17 26.87
N ILE A 462 -27.84 12.06 26.45
CA ILE A 462 -27.31 13.17 27.29
C ILE A 462 -28.21 14.42 27.28
N SER A 463 -29.37 14.37 26.62
CA SER A 463 -30.30 15.50 26.51
C SER A 463 -30.77 16.00 27.87
N ASP A 464 -31.08 15.07 28.78
CA ASP A 464 -31.64 15.40 30.10
C ASP A 464 -30.62 16.15 30.97
N PHE A 465 -29.34 15.76 30.86
CA PHE A 465 -28.24 16.48 31.49
C PHE A 465 -28.19 17.94 31.00
N HIS A 466 -28.21 18.17 29.68
CA HIS A 466 -28.15 19.52 29.17
C HIS A 466 -29.38 20.37 29.53
N LEU A 467 -30.59 19.80 29.49
CA LEU A 467 -31.81 20.52 29.85
C LEU A 467 -31.85 20.93 31.32
N THR A 468 -31.38 20.05 32.22
CA THR A 468 -31.34 20.32 33.67
C THR A 468 -30.22 21.28 34.06
N HIS A 469 -29.05 21.18 33.43
CA HIS A 469 -27.87 21.97 33.81
C HIS A 469 -27.70 23.30 33.06
N SER A 470 -28.36 23.52 31.91
CA SER A 470 -28.17 24.78 31.14
C SER A 470 -28.53 26.04 31.95
N LYS A 471 -29.70 26.03 32.61
CA LYS A 471 -30.11 27.16 33.45
C LYS A 471 -29.48 27.11 34.85
N ALA A 472 -29.35 25.92 35.42
CA ALA A 472 -28.89 25.74 36.80
C ALA A 472 -27.38 25.98 36.98
N SER A 473 -26.56 25.56 36.02
CA SER A 473 -25.09 25.59 36.12
C SER A 473 -24.45 26.62 35.20
N ALA A 474 -25.07 26.90 34.04
CA ALA A 474 -24.55 27.84 33.05
C ALA A 474 -25.40 29.12 32.90
N PHE A 475 -26.42 29.30 33.76
CA PHE A 475 -27.25 30.51 33.86
C PHE A 475 -27.93 30.96 32.56
N GLY A 476 -28.16 30.05 31.62
CA GLY A 476 -28.79 30.35 30.34
C GLY A 476 -30.06 29.55 30.12
N ALA A 477 -31.14 30.22 29.71
CA ALA A 477 -32.39 29.56 29.36
C ALA A 477 -32.38 28.96 27.94
N ASN A 478 -31.48 29.41 27.06
CA ASN A 478 -31.31 28.83 25.73
C ASN A 478 -30.33 27.66 25.78
N ALA A 479 -30.86 26.44 25.92
CA ALA A 479 -30.03 25.23 25.97
C ALA A 479 -29.13 25.05 24.74
N VAL A 480 -29.58 25.46 23.54
CA VAL A 480 -28.77 25.32 22.31
C VAL A 480 -27.55 26.23 22.37
N ASN A 481 -27.74 27.52 22.65
CA ASN A 481 -26.61 28.45 22.73
C ASN A 481 -25.66 28.07 23.87
N VAL A 482 -26.20 27.71 25.05
CA VAL A 482 -25.39 27.27 26.19
C VAL A 482 -24.54 26.04 25.87
N ILE A 483 -25.08 25.06 25.12
CA ILE A 483 -24.29 23.92 24.66
C ILE A 483 -23.13 24.39 23.77
N LEU A 484 -23.40 25.32 22.84
CA LEU A 484 -22.38 25.80 21.89
C LEU A 484 -21.30 26.68 22.54
N VAL A 485 -21.63 27.48 23.56
CA VAL A 485 -20.69 28.46 24.12
C VAL A 485 -20.08 28.08 25.47
N ASP A 486 -20.62 27.06 26.14
CA ASP A 486 -20.16 26.60 27.46
C ASP A 486 -19.86 25.09 27.45
N PHE A 487 -20.88 24.21 27.41
CA PHE A 487 -20.66 22.76 27.56
C PHE A 487 -19.79 22.14 26.45
N ARG A 488 -19.96 22.58 25.20
CA ARG A 488 -19.25 22.10 24.01
C ARG A 488 -18.59 23.24 23.25
N ALA A 489 -18.09 24.25 24.00
CA ALA A 489 -17.40 25.42 23.45
C ALA A 489 -16.24 25.08 22.51
N LEU A 490 -15.58 23.94 22.73
CA LEU A 490 -14.48 23.47 21.89
C LEU A 490 -14.92 23.19 20.44
N ASP A 491 -16.13 22.68 20.22
CA ASP A 491 -16.65 22.40 18.88
C ASP A 491 -16.89 23.72 18.12
N THR A 492 -17.55 24.69 18.77
CA THR A 492 -17.76 26.03 18.20
C THR A 492 -16.45 26.77 17.98
N PHE A 493 -15.44 26.56 18.83
CA PHE A 493 -14.10 27.10 18.63
C PHE A 493 -13.44 26.51 17.37
N GLY A 494 -13.57 25.20 17.17
CA GLY A 494 -13.13 24.51 15.95
C GLY A 494 -13.83 25.05 14.70
N GLU A 495 -15.14 25.26 14.76
CA GLU A 495 -15.93 25.81 13.65
C GLU A 495 -15.43 27.20 13.23
N ILE A 496 -15.20 28.13 14.18
CA ILE A 496 -14.73 29.48 13.83
C ILE A 496 -13.29 29.49 13.32
N ILE A 497 -12.45 28.54 13.75
CA ILE A 497 -11.12 28.32 13.15
C ILE A 497 -11.28 27.87 11.70
N VAL A 498 -12.17 26.90 11.43
CA VAL A 498 -12.44 26.42 10.06
C VAL A 498 -12.94 27.57 9.18
N LEU A 499 -13.83 28.44 9.68
CA LEU A 499 -14.27 29.63 8.96
C LEU A 499 -13.12 30.60 8.68
N ALA A 500 -12.27 30.89 9.65
CA ALA A 500 -11.11 31.76 9.46
C ALA A 500 -10.13 31.19 8.41
N ILE A 501 -9.85 29.89 8.46
CA ILE A 501 -9.01 29.19 7.48
C ILE A 501 -9.67 29.22 6.09
N ALA A 502 -10.98 28.97 5.99
CA ALA A 502 -11.71 29.02 4.73
C ALA A 502 -11.67 30.42 4.12
N ALA A 503 -11.81 31.47 4.94
CA ALA A 503 -11.65 32.85 4.48
C ALA A 503 -10.23 33.10 3.95
N LEU A 504 -9.19 32.74 4.71
CA LEU A 504 -7.79 32.88 4.30
C LEU A 504 -7.48 32.10 3.02
N GLY A 505 -7.95 30.85 2.92
CA GLY A 505 -7.82 29.99 1.75
C GLY A 505 -8.49 30.59 0.51
N ALA A 506 -9.69 31.14 0.65
CA ALA A 506 -10.35 31.89 -0.42
C ALA A 506 -9.53 33.12 -0.82
N THR A 507 -8.90 33.83 0.14
CA THR A 507 -8.05 34.97 -0.19
C THR A 507 -6.79 34.57 -0.98
N ALA A 508 -6.20 33.43 -0.65
CA ALA A 508 -5.03 32.89 -1.34
C ALA A 508 -5.40 32.38 -2.74
N ALA A 509 -6.51 31.64 -2.86
CA ALA A 509 -6.97 31.06 -4.12
C ALA A 509 -7.47 32.12 -5.12
N LEU A 510 -8.17 33.15 -4.64
CA LEU A 510 -8.73 34.21 -5.49
C LEU A 510 -7.74 35.34 -5.78
N GLY A 511 -6.59 35.38 -5.08
CA GLY A 511 -5.54 36.37 -5.28
C GLY A 511 -5.96 37.82 -4.95
N ALA A 512 -5.25 38.79 -5.54
CA ALA A 512 -5.58 40.20 -5.42
C ALA A 512 -6.98 40.48 -6.03
N PRO A 513 -7.80 41.37 -5.42
CA PRO A 513 -9.15 41.64 -5.89
C PRO A 513 -9.10 42.28 -7.28
N VAL A 514 -9.33 41.48 -8.32
CA VAL A 514 -9.70 42.00 -9.64
C VAL A 514 -11.17 42.40 -9.54
N ARG A 515 -11.52 43.65 -9.87
CA ARG A 515 -12.93 44.06 -10.04
C ARG A 515 -13.57 43.13 -11.09
N ARG A 516 -14.34 42.15 -10.63
CA ARG A 516 -15.04 41.20 -11.50
C ARG A 516 -16.52 41.43 -11.31
N SER A 517 -17.12 42.22 -12.20
CA SER A 517 -18.55 42.50 -12.15
C SER A 517 -19.39 41.24 -12.33
N PRO A 518 -20.33 40.93 -11.42
CA PRO A 518 -21.38 39.94 -11.65
C PRO A 518 -22.74 40.54 -12.01
N VAL A 519 -22.89 41.87 -11.89
CA VAL A 519 -24.20 42.54 -11.99
C VAL A 519 -24.27 43.27 -13.34
N PRO A 520 -25.35 43.09 -14.13
CA PRO A 520 -25.59 43.87 -15.34
C PRO A 520 -25.53 45.37 -15.02
N GLY A 521 -24.91 46.17 -15.91
CA GLY A 521 -24.53 47.57 -15.67
C GLY A 521 -25.66 48.58 -15.43
N ASN A 522 -26.89 48.14 -15.17
CA ASN A 522 -28.05 49.01 -14.97
C ASN A 522 -28.95 48.55 -13.79
N SER A 523 -28.36 48.24 -12.63
CA SER A 523 -29.08 47.78 -11.43
C SER A 523 -29.38 48.87 -10.39
N SER A 524 -28.98 50.12 -10.63
CA SER A 524 -29.22 51.22 -9.68
C SER A 524 -30.66 51.73 -9.76
N THR A 525 -31.62 50.92 -9.33
CA THR A 525 -33.00 51.41 -9.13
C THR A 525 -33.07 52.23 -7.84
N PRO A 526 -33.86 53.32 -7.79
CA PRO A 526 -34.09 54.08 -6.56
C PRO A 526 -34.60 53.21 -5.41
N TRP A 527 -35.38 52.18 -5.73
CA TRP A 527 -35.90 51.20 -4.78
C TRP A 527 -34.79 50.38 -4.11
N LEU A 528 -33.81 49.90 -4.88
CA LEU A 528 -32.69 49.14 -4.32
C LEU A 528 -31.79 50.03 -3.46
N LYS A 529 -31.48 51.25 -3.94
CA LYS A 529 -30.63 52.20 -3.21
C LYS A 529 -31.26 52.69 -1.90
N THR A 530 -32.54 53.08 -1.92
CA THR A 530 -33.22 53.63 -0.74
C THR A 530 -33.71 52.50 0.17
N GLY A 531 -34.38 51.49 -0.39
CA GLY A 531 -34.90 50.35 0.36
C GLY A 531 -33.80 49.48 0.95
N GLY A 532 -32.75 49.17 0.18
CA GLY A 532 -31.63 48.34 0.67
C GLY A 532 -30.82 49.02 1.77
N ARG A 533 -30.67 50.35 1.74
CA ARG A 533 -30.07 51.11 2.87
C ARG A 533 -30.94 51.04 4.12
N LEU A 534 -32.25 51.20 3.98
CA LEU A 534 -33.19 51.12 5.10
C LEU A 534 -33.20 49.72 5.74
N VAL A 535 -33.23 48.67 4.92
CA VAL A 535 -33.13 47.29 5.39
C VAL A 535 -31.80 47.05 6.10
N ALA A 536 -30.67 47.47 5.53
CA ALA A 536 -29.36 47.31 6.18
C ALA A 536 -29.26 48.06 7.52
N LEU A 537 -29.85 49.26 7.62
CA LEU A 537 -29.92 50.03 8.86
C LEU A 537 -30.77 49.33 9.93
N MET A 538 -31.82 48.60 9.55
CA MET A 538 -32.63 47.80 10.49
C MET A 538 -31.92 46.52 10.94
N LEU A 539 -31.14 45.89 10.06
CA LEU A 539 -30.47 44.62 10.36
C LEU A 539 -29.33 44.77 11.38
N ILE A 540 -28.68 45.94 11.50
CA ILE A 540 -27.57 46.14 12.46
C ILE A 540 -28.07 46.13 13.92
N PRO A 541 -29.09 46.90 14.33
CA PRO A 541 -29.67 46.79 15.66
C PRO A 541 -30.19 45.37 15.95
N VAL A 542 -30.81 44.72 14.96
CA VAL A 542 -31.28 43.33 15.09
C VAL A 542 -30.10 42.38 15.34
N ALA A 543 -28.98 42.54 14.63
CA ALA A 543 -27.77 41.75 14.85
C ALA A 543 -27.24 41.87 16.29
N ILE A 544 -27.17 43.09 16.82
CA ILE A 544 -26.72 43.37 18.19
C ILE A 544 -27.72 42.80 19.22
N TRP A 545 -29.01 42.94 18.95
CA TRP A 545 -30.05 42.39 19.83
C TRP A 545 -30.05 40.85 19.84
N MET A 546 -29.87 40.21 18.68
CA MET A 546 -29.73 38.75 18.56
C MET A 546 -28.48 38.24 19.25
N PHE A 547 -27.37 38.98 19.16
CA PHE A 547 -26.15 38.69 19.91
C PHE A 547 -26.41 38.71 21.42
N TRP A 548 -26.98 39.80 21.92
CA TRP A 548 -27.18 40.00 23.37
C TRP A 548 -28.13 38.99 23.99
N ARG A 549 -29.23 38.65 23.30
CA ARG A 549 -30.27 37.77 23.86
C ARG A 549 -29.93 36.28 23.83
N GLY A 550 -28.87 35.89 23.12
CA GLY A 550 -28.58 34.50 22.75
C GLY A 550 -28.51 33.51 23.91
N HIS A 551 -28.08 33.99 25.08
CA HIS A 551 -27.99 33.15 26.29
C HIS A 551 -29.34 32.69 26.84
N ASN A 552 -30.41 33.43 26.55
CA ASN A 552 -31.74 33.21 27.16
C ASN A 552 -32.86 33.00 26.14
N ALA A 553 -32.64 33.32 24.88
CA ALA A 553 -33.61 33.16 23.81
C ALA A 553 -32.89 32.91 22.48
N PRO A 554 -33.61 32.53 21.42
CA PRO A 554 -32.99 32.25 20.13
C PRO A 554 -32.15 33.43 19.64
N GLY A 555 -30.90 33.16 19.28
CA GLY A 555 -29.84 34.16 19.08
C GLY A 555 -28.44 33.62 19.41
N GLY A 556 -27.48 34.53 19.59
CA GLY A 556 -26.09 34.22 19.91
C GLY A 556 -25.09 34.87 18.96
N GLY A 557 -23.81 34.58 19.18
CA GLY A 557 -22.68 35.11 18.41
C GLY A 557 -22.80 34.86 16.91
N PHE A 558 -23.14 33.63 16.54
CA PHE A 558 -23.22 33.21 15.14
C PHE A 558 -24.40 33.86 14.39
N ILE A 559 -25.61 33.78 14.95
CA ILE A 559 -26.83 34.35 14.34
C ILE A 559 -26.69 35.87 14.19
N GLY A 560 -26.26 36.55 15.26
CA GLY A 560 -26.02 37.99 15.23
C GLY A 560 -25.02 38.37 14.12
N ALA A 561 -23.94 37.61 13.98
CA ALA A 561 -22.94 37.88 12.95
C ALA A 561 -23.45 37.65 11.53
N LEU A 562 -24.33 36.67 11.28
CA LEU A 562 -24.94 36.48 9.97
C LEU A 562 -25.91 37.61 9.61
N PHE A 563 -26.67 38.13 10.58
CA PHE A 563 -27.48 39.35 10.40
C PHE A 563 -26.60 40.55 10.03
N ALA A 564 -25.52 40.78 10.78
CA ALA A 564 -24.57 41.85 10.50
C ALA A 564 -23.92 41.68 9.12
N SER A 565 -23.53 40.46 8.77
CA SER A 565 -22.94 40.13 7.48
C SER A 565 -23.90 40.37 6.32
N SER A 566 -25.18 40.02 6.49
CA SER A 566 -26.23 40.27 5.51
C SER A 566 -26.50 41.77 5.33
N ALA A 567 -26.51 42.54 6.44
CA ALA A 567 -26.61 44.00 6.40
C ALA A 567 -25.46 44.62 5.60
N ILE A 568 -24.23 44.17 5.87
CA ILE A 568 -23.05 44.67 5.17
C ILE A 568 -23.07 44.25 3.69
N ALA A 569 -23.49 43.03 3.38
CA ALA A 569 -23.65 42.57 2.00
C ALA A 569 -24.64 43.46 1.23
N MET A 570 -25.78 43.80 1.84
CA MET A 570 -26.76 44.73 1.26
C MET A 570 -26.20 46.14 1.07
N CYS A 571 -25.41 46.65 2.01
CA CYS A 571 -24.71 47.92 1.85
C CYS A 571 -23.72 47.90 0.69
N ILE A 572 -22.97 46.80 0.52
CA ILE A 572 -21.97 46.64 -0.55
C ILE A 572 -22.64 46.57 -1.92
N LEU A 573 -23.77 45.86 -2.05
CA LEU A 573 -24.56 45.83 -3.29
C LEU A 573 -25.09 47.22 -3.68
N ASN A 574 -25.27 48.12 -2.69
CA ASN A 574 -25.77 49.48 -2.86
C ASN A 574 -24.68 50.55 -2.90
N ALA A 575 -23.41 50.17 -2.80
CA ALA A 575 -22.31 51.11 -2.65
C ALA A 575 -21.93 51.76 -3.99
N ASP A 576 -21.70 53.08 -3.98
CA ASP A 576 -21.28 53.84 -5.16
C ASP A 576 -19.80 53.55 -5.54
N LYS A 577 -19.37 53.99 -6.74
CA LYS A 577 -18.01 53.77 -7.34
C LYS A 577 -16.82 54.09 -6.42
N ARG A 578 -17.02 54.88 -5.35
CA ARG A 578 -16.00 55.34 -4.38
C ARG A 578 -15.72 54.37 -3.23
N PHE A 579 -16.47 53.26 -3.11
CA PHE A 579 -16.30 52.32 -2.00
C PHE A 579 -15.02 51.48 -2.15
N ASN A 580 -14.06 51.67 -1.24
CA ASN A 580 -12.74 51.06 -1.33
C ASN A 580 -12.70 49.62 -0.79
N VAL A 581 -12.64 48.65 -1.70
CA VAL A 581 -12.57 47.20 -1.42
C VAL A 581 -11.36 46.79 -0.58
N SER A 582 -10.23 47.48 -0.76
CA SER A 582 -8.96 47.14 -0.12
C SER A 582 -9.02 47.36 1.40
N TRP A 583 -9.85 48.31 1.84
CA TRP A 583 -10.11 48.57 3.25
C TRP A 583 -10.87 47.40 3.90
N LEU A 584 -11.88 46.85 3.21
CA LEU A 584 -12.61 45.66 3.70
C LEU A 584 -11.74 44.42 3.79
N ARG A 585 -10.77 44.25 2.88
CA ARG A 585 -9.82 43.12 2.95
C ARG A 585 -9.03 43.15 4.26
N LYS A 586 -8.44 44.29 4.61
CA LYS A 586 -7.69 44.43 5.86
C LYS A 586 -8.63 44.22 7.05
N ARG A 587 -9.81 44.83 7.03
CA ARG A 587 -10.78 44.73 8.14
C ARG A 587 -11.30 43.30 8.33
N ALA A 588 -11.56 42.55 7.26
CA ALA A 588 -11.97 41.15 7.32
C ALA A 588 -10.93 40.29 8.05
N HIS A 589 -9.64 40.44 7.73
CA HIS A 589 -8.57 39.70 8.40
C HIS A 589 -8.43 40.11 9.86
N TYR A 590 -8.47 41.42 10.14
CA TYR A 590 -8.39 41.91 11.52
C TYR A 590 -9.57 41.42 12.36
N LEU A 591 -10.80 41.43 11.83
CA LEU A 591 -11.98 40.94 12.53
C LEU A 591 -11.91 39.43 12.80
N SER A 592 -11.45 38.66 11.81
CA SER A 592 -11.27 37.21 11.96
C SER A 592 -10.19 36.88 13.01
N LEU A 593 -9.04 37.55 12.96
CA LEU A 593 -7.95 37.34 13.92
C LEU A 593 -8.30 37.86 15.31
N SER A 594 -8.97 39.01 15.41
CA SER A 594 -9.40 39.56 16.70
C SER A 594 -10.48 38.67 17.32
N GLY A 595 -11.40 38.15 16.51
CA GLY A 595 -12.44 37.23 16.99
C GLY A 595 -11.84 35.94 17.54
N LEU A 596 -10.91 35.32 16.80
CA LEU A 596 -10.15 34.16 17.28
C LEU A 596 -9.35 34.46 18.54
N ALA A 597 -8.68 35.61 18.60
CA ALA A 597 -7.91 36.01 19.78
C ALA A 597 -8.81 36.20 21.01
N ILE A 598 -9.99 36.79 20.83
CA ILE A 598 -11.00 36.96 21.89
C ILE A 598 -11.54 35.60 22.35
N ALA A 599 -11.82 34.68 21.43
CA ALA A 599 -12.28 33.32 21.76
C ALA A 599 -11.20 32.50 22.50
N VAL A 600 -9.93 32.64 22.13
CA VAL A 600 -8.81 32.03 22.86
C VAL A 600 -8.67 32.67 24.24
N LEU A 601 -8.79 34.00 24.33
CA LEU A 601 -8.72 34.71 25.60
C LEU A 601 -9.83 34.24 26.55
N SER A 602 -11.08 34.15 26.10
CA SER A 602 -12.18 33.67 26.93
C SER A 602 -11.97 32.23 27.42
N ALA A 603 -11.34 31.39 26.61
CA ALA A 603 -11.02 30.00 26.95
C ALA A 603 -9.85 29.85 27.92
N LEU A 604 -8.87 30.77 27.89
CA LEU A 604 -7.67 30.76 28.73
C LEU A 604 -7.87 31.41 30.11
N LEU A 605 -8.77 32.40 30.23
CA LEU A 605 -9.07 33.07 31.50
C LEU A 605 -9.33 32.12 32.68
N PRO A 606 -10.10 31.02 32.53
CA PRO A 606 -10.35 30.05 33.61
C PRO A 606 -9.10 29.30 34.07
N VAL A 607 -8.13 29.08 33.16
CA VAL A 607 -6.87 28.38 33.47
C VAL A 607 -6.03 29.18 34.47
N PHE A 608 -6.04 30.52 34.36
CA PHE A 608 -5.35 31.39 35.34
C PHE A 608 -6.00 31.34 36.74
N SER A 609 -7.25 30.92 36.83
CA SER A 609 -7.94 30.65 38.10
C SER A 609 -7.86 29.19 38.56
N GLY A 610 -7.03 28.35 37.91
CA GLY A 610 -6.85 26.94 38.24
C GLY A 610 -7.98 26.02 37.75
N GLN A 611 -8.89 26.52 36.91
CA GLN A 611 -9.98 25.74 36.31
C GLN A 611 -9.57 25.16 34.95
N ALA A 612 -10.35 24.21 34.44
CA ALA A 612 -10.11 23.63 33.12
C ALA A 612 -10.36 24.67 32.00
N PHE A 613 -9.68 24.47 30.87
CA PHE A 613 -9.89 25.25 29.66
C PHE A 613 -11.38 25.27 29.26
N PHE A 614 -11.89 26.43 28.82
CA PHE A 614 -13.30 26.68 28.51
C PHE A 614 -14.32 26.64 29.67
N THR A 615 -13.89 26.51 30.94
CA THR A 615 -14.84 26.61 32.06
C THR A 615 -15.48 28.01 32.11
N GLY A 616 -16.80 28.12 32.14
CA GLY A 616 -17.49 29.40 32.28
C GLY A 616 -17.16 30.10 33.61
N LEU A 617 -16.49 31.26 33.55
CA LEU A 617 -16.34 32.16 34.69
C LEU A 617 -17.49 33.17 34.66
N TRP A 618 -18.16 33.34 35.81
CA TRP A 618 -19.36 34.14 35.92
C TRP A 618 -19.19 35.29 36.91
N TRP A 619 -19.68 36.45 36.52
CA TRP A 619 -19.88 37.62 37.36
C TRP A 619 -21.38 37.88 37.50
N HIS A 620 -21.81 38.07 38.74
CA HIS A 620 -23.22 38.19 39.10
C HIS A 620 -23.51 39.57 39.67
N HIS A 621 -24.53 40.24 39.14
CA HIS A 621 -25.05 41.49 39.68
C HIS A 621 -26.59 41.54 39.58
N GLY A 622 -27.27 41.19 40.68
CA GLY A 622 -28.72 40.99 40.67
C GLY A 622 -29.11 39.84 39.75
N ASP A 623 -30.09 40.06 38.87
CA ASP A 623 -30.52 39.08 37.86
C ASP A 623 -29.60 39.05 36.61
N LEU A 624 -28.57 39.90 36.56
CA LEU A 624 -27.63 39.95 35.45
C LEU A 624 -26.49 38.96 35.67
N HIS A 625 -26.40 37.99 34.76
CA HIS A 625 -25.31 37.01 34.69
C HIS A 625 -24.43 37.33 33.47
N LEU A 626 -23.19 37.77 33.73
CA LEU A 626 -22.20 38.02 32.67
C LEU A 626 -21.05 37.04 32.85
N GLY A 627 -20.67 36.32 31.80
CA GLY A 627 -19.60 35.34 31.89
C GLY A 627 -18.69 35.30 30.69
N THR A 628 -17.59 34.54 30.82
CA THR A 628 -16.68 34.24 29.71
C THR A 628 -17.37 33.61 28.49
N PRO A 629 -18.52 32.91 28.58
CA PRO A 629 -19.25 32.47 27.39
C PRO A 629 -19.74 33.62 26.50
N LEU A 630 -20.13 34.78 27.07
CA LEU A 630 -20.50 35.96 26.27
C LEU A 630 -19.29 36.55 25.53
N LEU A 631 -18.13 36.53 26.17
CA LEU A 631 -16.86 36.95 25.56
C LEU A 631 -16.46 35.98 24.43
N PHE A 632 -16.65 34.68 24.63
CA PHE A 632 -16.46 33.68 23.59
C PHE A 632 -17.39 33.93 22.40
N ASP A 633 -18.68 34.18 22.67
CA ASP A 633 -19.69 34.49 21.65
C ASP A 633 -19.34 35.76 20.87
N LEU A 634 -18.72 36.76 21.51
CA LEU A 634 -18.18 37.95 20.82
C LEU A 634 -17.04 37.57 19.87
N GLY A 635 -16.17 36.65 20.29
CA GLY A 635 -15.12 36.08 19.45
C GLY A 635 -15.69 35.39 18.20
N VAL A 636 -16.74 34.58 18.39
CA VAL A 636 -17.51 33.95 17.31
C VAL A 636 -18.10 35.01 16.38
N PHE A 637 -18.78 36.01 16.95
CA PHE A 637 -19.45 37.06 16.21
C PHE A 637 -18.49 37.80 15.27
N LEU A 638 -17.33 38.22 15.79
CA LEU A 638 -16.32 38.93 15.01
C LEU A 638 -15.68 38.03 13.94
N THR A 639 -15.48 36.74 14.25
CA THR A 639 -14.87 35.80 13.31
C THR A 639 -15.77 35.54 12.11
N VAL A 640 -17.07 35.32 12.35
CA VAL A 640 -18.07 35.09 11.29
C VAL A 640 -18.25 36.31 10.40
N ILE A 641 -18.27 37.53 10.97
CA ILE A 641 -18.28 38.77 10.17
C ILE A 641 -16.99 38.87 9.33
N GLY A 642 -15.83 38.60 9.93
CA GLY A 642 -14.55 38.58 9.22
C GLY A 642 -14.55 37.62 8.04
N PHE A 643 -15.08 36.41 8.23
CA PHE A 643 -15.28 35.41 7.18
C PHE A 643 -16.17 35.95 6.05
N ALA A 644 -17.38 36.41 6.36
CA ALA A 644 -18.33 36.88 5.35
C ALA A 644 -17.76 38.05 4.54
N LEU A 645 -17.14 39.03 5.21
CA LEU A 645 -16.46 40.16 4.57
C LEU A 645 -15.32 39.72 3.66
N GLY A 646 -14.57 38.68 4.07
CA GLY A 646 -13.50 38.07 3.29
C GLY A 646 -13.97 37.59 1.92
N PHE A 647 -15.19 37.06 1.85
CA PHE A 647 -15.83 36.59 0.61
C PHE A 647 -16.55 37.70 -0.16
N ILE A 648 -17.40 38.50 0.49
CA ILE A 648 -18.25 39.50 -0.16
C ILE A 648 -17.42 40.52 -0.95
N ARG A 649 -16.21 40.85 -0.47
CA ARG A 649 -15.31 41.81 -1.13
C ARG A 649 -14.95 41.45 -2.59
N TYR A 650 -15.05 40.18 -2.99
CA TYR A 650 -14.77 39.74 -4.36
C TYR A 650 -15.92 40.03 -5.34
N PHE A 651 -17.08 40.48 -4.83
CA PHE A 651 -18.30 40.71 -5.59
C PHE A 651 -18.68 42.20 -5.55
N GLN A 652 -18.13 42.98 -6.48
CA GLN A 652 -18.50 44.38 -6.66
C GLN A 652 -19.11 44.64 -8.05
N PRO A 653 -20.14 45.48 -8.16
CA PRO A 653 -20.69 45.89 -9.46
C PRO A 653 -19.70 46.73 -10.27
N ASN A 654 -19.53 46.45 -11.57
CA ASN A 654 -19.00 47.45 -12.51
C ASN A 654 -20.10 48.45 -12.78
N HIS A 655 -19.90 49.68 -12.33
CA HIS A 655 -20.58 50.81 -12.92
C HIS A 655 -19.63 51.38 -13.98
N SER A 656 -19.73 50.91 -15.22
CA SER A 656 -19.18 51.63 -16.38
C SER A 656 -19.91 52.95 -16.49
#